data_AF-A0A3S3PCZ4-F1
#
_entry.id   AF-A0A3S3PCZ4-F1
#
_cell.length_a   1.000
_cell.length_b   1.000
_cell.length_c   1.000
_cell.angle_alpha   90.00
_cell.angle_beta   90.00
_cell.angle_gamma   90.00
#
_symmetry.space_group_name_H-M   'P 1'
#
loop_
_entity.id
_entity.type
_entity.pdbx_description
1 polymer ?
#
loop_
_entity_poly.entity_id
_entity_poly.type
_entity_poly.pdbx_seq_one_letter_code
_entity_poly.pdbx_strand_id
1 'polypeptide(L)'
;MAKSNAYEILDSIRIEAEARSLLQDLEKLITLNPESKCRFVWELIQNGKDSAFWEVGVKLSKTSTKPLDGNDEEITGKFGTGFMTTHVLNKVVIISGLLENDSGLHPFVFELNRNHDNIDSMKKALDDAYKKIEKIDESPVISTMHQPTRFEYELNAYSFEIAKKGLSALISNNESGLMFREKGRLIIAVPATKANNVWSLEKIKNQALLFKDFPLIGTEKYKIPVFLQNSHFEPSEPRDGLRIVTTMNEGDTIAESNRKALIDFRNEYIAFFRSLYEKRVKRIHLLADISLPKDPQNYVDKEWFKKQLLNPILNEISSEPIMKTYSGNWIKISDSKFPIFNGKTLLVFYHLVSAYFPDSCPDEESYEDWGNILKHHKDKWNVNFEIENLVRIVESKNSIDELPLSSPLKWMNDFYTTLDMMQKTRLMKEHKIIPNQRRVLKSWSNIYYDAFKDDQFKSIALNLDYDVYSILLHKEIKKPSEMSQLSPGAFFSKINQIISETQFSNQAKARVIFKLLSFLNANEWIQLCSDLLPGFSITKRESKDTVHYTYYTDCIKWTIEYVCKIVATSQFTNTFVHKYFQDNETLAFQWLNKLINYIQSTHVQPNNFVIIDNKYYSQKWTELYAVLPVQDGYFVEYSDDVFREYGIFPEDFKNWCRDYVEGGDPRAYLVDQRITVKSIRSKEVFVLTQKIDNLFQNTDCFEEVKTGKRLHRLYHLMNRWFEKNKDVAPSYFPFFASKRASLSLIAFGPEMSDRCLKLLFGNKSLQDYEAFESISLSVQQLKEIDEIVKNIGYNKILQLKNHY
;
A
#
# COMPACT_ATOMS: atom_id res chain seq x y z
N MET A 1 -96.46 18.15 26.14
CA MET A 1 -96.10 16.78 26.61
C MET A 1 -95.12 16.07 25.66
N ALA A 2 -95.38 15.98 24.34
CA ALA A 2 -94.48 15.26 23.41
C ALA A 2 -93.03 15.80 23.32
N LYS A 3 -92.80 17.12 23.44
CA LYS A 3 -91.43 17.70 23.47
C LYS A 3 -90.65 17.33 24.75
N SER A 4 -91.30 17.31 25.92
CA SER A 4 -90.65 16.96 27.20
C SER A 4 -90.15 15.52 27.21
N ASN A 5 -90.97 14.61 26.68
CA ASN A 5 -90.65 13.18 26.64
C ASN A 5 -89.50 12.87 25.66
N ALA A 6 -89.39 13.62 24.55
CA ALA A 6 -88.26 13.50 23.63
C ALA A 6 -86.94 13.98 24.26
N TYR A 7 -86.96 15.08 25.03
CA TYR A 7 -85.78 15.56 25.75
C TYR A 7 -85.29 14.58 26.82
N GLU A 8 -86.19 13.98 27.61
CA GLU A 8 -85.84 12.98 28.62
C GLU A 8 -85.23 11.70 28.01
N ILE A 9 -85.72 11.25 26.85
CA ILE A 9 -85.18 10.09 26.13
C ILE A 9 -83.77 10.40 25.60
N LEU A 10 -83.58 11.57 24.99
CA LEU A 10 -82.30 12.00 24.45
C LEU A 10 -81.25 12.19 25.56
N ASP A 11 -81.66 12.69 26.72
CA ASP A 11 -80.78 12.86 27.88
C ASP A 11 -80.35 11.52 28.50
N SER A 12 -81.26 10.55 28.59
CA SER A 12 -80.95 9.18 29.03
C SER A 12 -79.94 8.46 28.11
N ILE A 13 -80.07 8.65 26.79
CA ILE A 13 -79.12 8.14 25.79
C ILE A 13 -77.75 8.82 25.94
N ARG A 14 -77.73 10.14 26.16
CA ARG A 14 -76.51 10.92 26.40
C ARG A 14 -75.74 10.41 27.62
N ILE A 15 -76.42 10.26 28.76
CA ILE A 15 -75.82 9.79 30.01
C ILE A 15 -75.25 8.37 29.86
N GLU A 16 -75.91 7.51 29.08
CA GLU A 16 -75.40 6.17 28.79
C GLU A 16 -74.09 6.19 27.97
N ALA A 17 -74.05 6.99 26.91
CA ALA A 17 -72.86 7.11 26.08
C ALA A 17 -71.66 7.66 26.87
N GLU A 18 -71.90 8.64 27.76
CA GLU A 18 -70.87 9.18 28.66
C GLU A 18 -70.39 8.14 29.68
N ALA A 19 -71.31 7.38 30.29
CA ALA A 19 -70.97 6.31 31.24
C ALA A 19 -70.06 5.23 30.60
N ARG A 20 -70.37 4.81 29.36
CA ARG A 20 -69.57 3.83 28.61
C ARG A 20 -68.16 4.35 28.30
N SER A 21 -68.06 5.60 27.84
CA SER A 21 -66.76 6.23 27.54
C SER A 21 -65.86 6.31 28.79
N LEU A 22 -66.44 6.70 29.93
CA LEU A 22 -65.68 6.84 31.18
C LEU A 22 -65.15 5.50 31.70
N LEU A 23 -65.94 4.43 31.61
CA LEU A 23 -65.50 3.09 32.02
C LEU A 23 -64.30 2.61 31.17
N GLN A 24 -64.37 2.78 29.85
CA GLN A 24 -63.25 2.43 28.96
C GLN A 24 -61.98 3.22 29.26
N ASP A 25 -62.09 4.51 29.57
CA ASP A 25 -60.93 5.33 29.88
C ASP A 25 -60.33 4.99 31.25
N LEU A 26 -61.15 4.65 32.25
CA LEU A 26 -60.68 4.16 33.55
C LEU A 26 -59.95 2.82 33.46
N GLU A 27 -60.41 1.90 32.60
CA GLU A 27 -59.72 0.62 32.34
C GLU A 27 -58.35 0.82 31.70
N LYS A 28 -58.22 1.75 30.74
CA LYS A 28 -56.93 2.09 30.12
C LYS A 28 -55.92 2.59 31.15
N LEU A 29 -56.35 3.32 32.19
CA LEU A 29 -55.43 3.83 33.21
C LEU A 29 -54.80 2.72 34.06
N ILE A 30 -55.52 1.60 34.27
CA ILE A 30 -55.02 0.46 35.03
C ILE A 30 -53.83 -0.19 34.31
N THR A 31 -53.90 -0.32 32.99
CA THR A 31 -52.93 -1.02 32.14
C THR A 31 -51.67 -0.21 31.82
N LEU A 32 -51.61 1.07 32.17
CA LEU A 32 -50.44 1.93 31.93
C LEU A 32 -49.24 1.54 32.79
N ASN A 33 -48.05 1.65 32.20
CA ASN A 33 -46.79 1.45 32.89
C ASN A 33 -46.54 2.54 33.96
N PRO A 34 -45.66 2.29 34.96
CA PRO A 34 -45.40 3.23 36.04
C PRO A 34 -44.82 4.58 35.61
N GLU A 35 -44.00 4.64 34.56
CA GLU A 35 -43.39 5.88 34.06
C GLU A 35 -44.44 6.82 33.46
N SER A 36 -45.36 6.30 32.65
CA SER A 36 -46.49 7.05 32.10
C SER A 36 -47.41 7.58 33.21
N LYS A 37 -47.63 6.79 34.27
CA LYS A 37 -48.43 7.21 35.43
C LYS A 37 -47.76 8.37 36.18
N CYS A 38 -46.44 8.31 36.38
CA CYS A 38 -45.69 9.40 37.02
C CYS A 38 -45.67 10.68 36.17
N ARG A 39 -45.55 10.54 34.84
CA ARG A 39 -45.63 11.66 33.89
C ARG A 39 -46.95 12.42 34.01
N PHE A 40 -48.08 11.73 34.15
CA PHE A 40 -49.38 12.42 34.26
C PHE A 40 -49.54 13.20 35.57
N VAL A 41 -48.98 12.70 36.67
CA VAL A 41 -48.94 13.47 37.93
C VAL A 41 -48.07 14.72 37.77
N TRP A 42 -46.95 14.60 37.05
CA TRP A 42 -46.12 15.76 36.70
C TRP A 42 -46.88 16.79 35.84
N GLU A 43 -47.58 16.34 34.78
CA GLU A 43 -48.41 17.21 33.92
C GLU A 43 -49.52 17.91 34.73
N LEU A 44 -50.17 17.19 35.65
CA LEU A 44 -51.20 17.74 36.54
C LEU A 44 -50.65 18.84 37.46
N ILE A 45 -49.50 18.60 38.11
CA ILE A 45 -48.87 19.55 39.02
C ILE A 45 -48.41 20.80 38.27
N GLN A 46 -47.86 20.62 37.06
CA GLN A 46 -47.44 21.74 36.21
C GLN A 46 -48.64 22.58 35.75
N ASN A 47 -49.72 21.94 35.30
CA ASN A 47 -50.96 22.64 34.95
C ASN A 47 -51.57 23.38 36.14
N GLY A 48 -51.50 22.80 37.34
CA GLY A 48 -51.98 23.42 38.58
C GLY A 48 -51.15 24.64 38.98
N LYS A 49 -49.83 24.59 38.77
CA LYS A 49 -48.91 25.73 38.97
C LYS A 49 -49.20 26.85 37.98
N ASP A 50 -49.41 26.52 36.71
CA ASP A 50 -49.67 27.50 35.66
C ASP A 50 -51.04 28.18 35.84
N SER A 51 -52.02 27.45 36.38
CA SER A 51 -53.35 27.99 36.75
C SER A 51 -53.37 28.75 38.09
N ALA A 52 -52.28 28.71 38.87
CA ALA A 52 -52.17 29.45 40.13
C ALA A 52 -51.76 30.92 39.91
N PHE A 53 -51.44 31.31 38.67
CA PHE A 53 -51.22 32.70 38.28
C PHE A 53 -52.56 33.40 38.03
N TRP A 54 -52.71 34.57 38.63
CA TRP A 54 -53.94 35.34 38.85
C TRP A 54 -54.68 35.83 37.60
N GLU A 55 -54.15 35.59 36.39
CA GLU A 55 -54.73 36.07 35.12
C GLU A 55 -55.59 35.02 34.38
N VAL A 56 -55.57 33.75 34.79
CA VAL A 56 -56.32 32.66 34.12
C VAL A 56 -57.52 32.23 34.94
N GLY A 57 -58.66 32.88 34.73
CA GLY A 57 -59.95 32.40 35.26
C GLY A 57 -60.35 31.08 34.59
N VAL A 58 -60.58 30.02 35.38
CA VAL A 58 -61.13 28.76 34.86
C VAL A 58 -62.62 28.96 34.58
N LYS A 59 -63.00 29.06 33.30
CA LYS A 59 -64.42 29.06 32.89
C LYS A 59 -65.00 27.65 32.95
N LEU A 60 -65.93 27.41 33.88
CA LEU A 60 -66.80 26.24 33.86
C LEU A 60 -68.02 26.53 32.97
N SER A 61 -68.10 25.90 31.79
CA SER A 61 -69.28 26.00 30.93
C SER A 61 -70.34 24.97 31.34
N LYS A 62 -71.59 25.38 31.56
CA LYS A 62 -72.76 24.49 31.79
C LYS A 62 -73.26 23.76 30.53
N THR A 63 -72.45 23.65 29.49
CA THR A 63 -72.83 23.02 28.21
C THR A 63 -71.82 21.96 27.79
N SER A 64 -72.14 20.69 28.06
CA SER A 64 -71.64 19.55 27.27
C SER A 64 -72.66 19.30 26.16
N THR A 65 -72.62 20.11 25.10
CA THR A 65 -73.45 19.84 23.92
C THR A 65 -72.67 18.96 22.95
N LYS A 66 -72.87 17.64 23.08
CA LYS A 66 -72.86 16.75 21.90
C LYS A 66 -74.21 16.92 21.19
N PRO A 67 -74.27 17.21 19.88
CA PRO A 67 -75.50 17.09 19.10
C PRO A 67 -76.01 15.63 19.11
N LEU A 68 -77.33 15.44 18.96
CA LEU A 68 -78.01 14.14 19.04
C LEU A 68 -78.30 13.53 17.66
N ASP A 69 -77.78 14.17 16.62
CA ASP A 69 -77.87 13.82 15.22
C ASP A 69 -76.82 12.73 14.96
N GLY A 70 -77.22 11.46 15.04
CA GLY A 70 -76.35 10.28 14.94
C GLY A 70 -75.68 10.03 13.57
N ASN A 71 -75.31 11.07 12.83
CA ASN A 71 -74.44 11.00 11.66
C ASN A 71 -73.17 11.78 11.97
N ASP A 72 -72.25 11.15 12.70
CA ASP A 72 -70.80 11.35 12.65
C ASP A 72 -70.19 10.47 13.74
N GLU A 73 -69.63 9.32 13.35
CA GLU A 73 -68.77 8.51 14.23
C GLU A 73 -67.46 9.23 14.60
N GLU A 74 -67.25 10.48 14.19
CA GLU A 74 -66.01 11.25 14.38
C GLU A 74 -66.00 12.23 15.56
N ILE A 75 -67.12 12.50 16.24
CA ILE A 75 -67.19 13.52 17.30
C ILE A 75 -67.39 12.90 18.68
N THR A 76 -66.41 12.13 19.18
CA THR A 76 -66.38 11.76 20.61
C THR A 76 -64.98 11.77 21.24
N GLY A 77 -64.71 12.84 22.00
CA GLY A 77 -63.96 12.79 23.26
C GLY A 77 -62.50 13.25 23.22
N LYS A 78 -62.18 14.38 23.87
CA LYS A 78 -60.85 14.62 24.51
C LYS A 78 -60.69 15.89 25.37
N PHE A 79 -61.75 16.66 25.65
CA PHE A 79 -61.66 17.73 26.67
C PHE A 79 -61.72 17.21 28.12
N GLY A 80 -61.89 15.90 28.34
CA GLY A 80 -61.90 15.28 29.68
C GLY A 80 -60.66 14.44 30.04
N THR A 81 -59.77 14.11 29.09
CA THR A 81 -58.75 13.06 29.30
C THR A 81 -57.64 13.45 30.29
N GLY A 82 -57.19 14.71 30.32
CA GLY A 82 -56.18 15.18 31.26
C GLY A 82 -56.65 15.25 32.72
N PHE A 83 -57.95 15.48 32.93
CA PHE A 83 -58.54 15.32 34.26
C PHE A 83 -58.82 13.84 34.57
N MET A 84 -59.23 13.04 33.57
CA MET A 84 -59.40 11.59 33.75
C MET A 84 -58.11 10.90 34.19
N THR A 85 -56.94 11.29 33.67
CA THR A 85 -55.65 10.70 34.10
C THR A 85 -55.35 10.93 35.57
N THR A 86 -55.86 11.99 36.19
CA THR A 86 -55.71 12.25 37.63
C THR A 86 -56.34 11.18 38.50
N HIS A 87 -57.27 10.39 37.95
CA HIS A 87 -57.90 9.27 38.66
C HIS A 87 -56.91 8.11 38.92
N VAL A 88 -55.68 8.20 38.38
CA VAL A 88 -54.54 7.36 38.79
C VAL A 88 -54.18 7.57 40.28
N LEU A 89 -54.45 8.77 40.81
CA LEU A 89 -54.23 9.11 42.22
C LEU A 89 -55.37 8.57 43.09
N ASN A 90 -56.62 8.83 42.69
CA ASN A 90 -57.83 8.25 43.27
C ASN A 90 -59.02 8.43 42.30
N LYS A 91 -59.89 7.41 42.18
CA LYS A 91 -61.13 7.48 41.39
C LYS A 91 -62.19 8.42 42.01
N VAL A 92 -62.02 8.81 43.27
CA VAL A 92 -62.84 9.79 43.97
C VAL A 92 -62.03 11.07 44.13
N VAL A 93 -62.60 12.20 43.69
CA VAL A 93 -61.95 13.51 43.73
C VAL A 93 -62.89 14.51 44.37
N ILE A 94 -62.41 15.26 45.37
CA ILE A 94 -63.15 16.37 45.95
C ILE A 94 -62.72 17.65 45.21
N ILE A 95 -63.68 18.34 44.62
CA ILE A 95 -63.47 19.58 43.87
C ILE A 95 -64.13 20.71 44.65
N SER A 96 -63.37 21.76 44.95
CA SER A 96 -63.90 22.95 45.62
C SER A 96 -63.44 24.21 44.91
N GLY A 97 -64.26 25.25 44.90
CA GLY A 97 -63.94 26.51 44.23
C GLY A 97 -65.11 27.46 44.18
N LEU A 98 -65.02 28.44 43.27
CA LEU A 98 -66.05 29.45 43.04
C LEU A 98 -66.61 29.31 41.63
N LEU A 99 -67.93 29.35 41.49
CA LEU A 99 -68.65 29.43 40.22
C LEU A 99 -69.17 30.84 40.03
N GLU A 100 -68.83 31.50 38.93
CA GLU A 100 -69.37 32.82 38.57
C GLU A 100 -70.56 32.66 37.61
N ASN A 101 -71.70 33.26 37.97
CA ASN A 101 -72.89 33.34 37.12
C ASN A 101 -73.49 34.76 37.18
N ASP A 102 -74.62 34.99 36.51
CA ASP A 102 -75.29 36.30 36.46
C ASP A 102 -75.71 36.84 37.85
N SER A 103 -75.87 35.97 38.86
CA SER A 103 -76.21 36.34 40.24
C SER A 103 -74.99 36.61 41.14
N GLY A 104 -73.78 36.29 40.71
CA GLY A 104 -72.53 36.54 41.43
C GLY A 104 -71.66 35.28 41.59
N LEU A 105 -70.77 35.30 42.60
CA LEU A 105 -69.87 34.18 42.90
C LEU A 105 -70.49 33.23 43.93
N HIS A 106 -70.63 31.95 43.54
CA HIS A 106 -71.17 30.88 44.36
C HIS A 106 -70.07 29.89 44.76
N PRO A 107 -69.79 29.69 46.05
CA PRO A 107 -68.87 28.64 46.47
C PRO A 107 -69.49 27.27 46.24
N PHE A 108 -68.67 26.32 45.79
CA PHE A 108 -69.09 24.92 45.66
C PHE A 108 -68.05 23.97 46.24
N VAL A 109 -68.55 22.87 46.79
CA VAL A 109 -67.77 21.68 47.10
C VAL A 109 -68.53 20.49 46.52
N PHE A 110 -67.85 19.75 45.65
CA PHE A 110 -68.45 18.68 44.87
C PHE A 110 -67.53 17.46 44.87
N GLU A 111 -68.06 16.33 45.34
CA GLU A 111 -67.37 15.03 45.23
C GLU A 111 -67.71 14.39 43.88
N LEU A 112 -66.69 14.19 43.06
CA LEU A 112 -66.78 13.41 41.85
C LEU A 112 -66.34 11.97 42.13
N ASN A 113 -67.30 11.04 42.14
CA ASN A 113 -67.04 9.63 42.44
C ASN A 113 -67.13 8.76 41.18
N ARG A 114 -65.99 8.20 40.76
CA ARG A 114 -65.88 7.31 39.60
C ARG A 114 -65.55 5.86 39.98
N ASN A 115 -65.79 5.45 41.22
CA ASN A 115 -65.49 4.10 41.70
C ASN A 115 -66.59 3.07 41.35
N HIS A 116 -67.12 3.16 40.12
CA HIS A 116 -68.20 2.33 39.63
C HIS A 116 -67.67 1.40 38.53
N ASP A 117 -68.10 0.15 38.53
CA ASP A 117 -67.59 -0.94 37.67
C ASP A 117 -68.58 -1.38 36.57
N ASN A 118 -69.80 -0.86 36.59
CA ASN A 118 -70.84 -1.17 35.63
C ASN A 118 -71.55 0.09 35.13
N ILE A 119 -72.14 -0.02 33.94
CA ILE A 119 -72.74 1.11 33.23
C ILE A 119 -73.88 1.73 34.04
N ASP A 120 -74.77 0.92 34.63
CA ASP A 120 -75.95 1.44 35.33
C ASP A 120 -75.59 2.27 36.56
N SER A 121 -74.63 1.80 37.36
CA SER A 121 -74.13 2.55 38.51
C SER A 121 -73.36 3.82 38.11
N MET A 122 -72.61 3.78 36.99
CA MET A 122 -71.93 4.96 36.44
C MET A 122 -72.93 6.00 35.89
N LYS A 123 -74.02 5.55 35.22
CA LYS A 123 -75.12 6.42 34.77
C LYS A 123 -75.75 7.14 35.96
N LYS A 124 -76.07 6.40 37.03
CA LYS A 124 -76.62 6.99 38.26
C LYS A 124 -75.68 8.02 38.89
N ALA A 125 -74.38 7.71 38.96
CA ALA A 125 -73.39 8.62 39.51
C ALA A 125 -73.22 9.91 38.69
N LEU A 126 -73.30 9.83 37.36
CA LEU A 126 -73.33 11.00 36.47
C LEU A 126 -74.58 11.85 36.69
N ASP A 127 -75.73 11.20 36.78
CA ASP A 127 -77.02 11.87 36.94
C ASP A 127 -77.12 12.60 38.29
N ASP A 128 -76.63 11.97 39.36
CA ASP A 128 -76.51 12.58 40.69
C ASP A 128 -75.49 13.73 40.71
N ALA A 129 -74.41 13.62 39.92
CA ALA A 129 -73.41 14.68 39.77
C ALA A 129 -74.00 15.92 39.08
N TYR A 130 -74.71 15.74 37.96
CA TYR A 130 -75.35 16.84 37.24
C TYR A 130 -76.40 17.55 38.11
N LYS A 131 -77.24 16.81 38.83
CA LYS A 131 -78.21 17.39 39.78
C LYS A 131 -77.55 18.21 40.88
N LYS A 132 -76.38 17.80 41.36
CA LYS A 132 -75.60 18.58 42.34
C LYS A 132 -75.04 19.87 41.72
N ILE A 133 -74.58 19.81 40.47
CA ILE A 133 -74.07 20.98 39.73
C ILE A 133 -75.18 22.00 39.45
N GLU A 134 -76.38 21.54 39.09
CA GLU A 134 -77.54 22.41 38.88
C GLU A 134 -77.89 23.21 40.14
N LYS A 135 -77.79 22.57 41.31
CA LYS A 135 -78.06 23.20 42.61
C LYS A 135 -76.98 24.17 43.10
N ILE A 136 -75.84 24.30 42.41
CA ILE A 136 -74.79 25.25 42.82
C ILE A 136 -75.30 26.69 42.75
N ASP A 137 -76.15 27.01 41.77
CA ASP A 137 -76.73 28.36 41.62
C ASP A 137 -77.64 28.75 42.80
N GLU A 138 -78.08 27.78 43.61
CA GLU A 138 -78.89 28.01 44.81
C GLU A 138 -78.04 28.37 46.05
N SER A 139 -76.71 28.30 45.95
CA SER A 139 -75.78 28.61 47.05
C SER A 139 -75.70 30.12 47.33
N PRO A 140 -75.42 30.57 48.56
CA PRO A 140 -75.33 31.99 48.86
C PRO A 140 -74.17 32.68 48.11
N VAL A 141 -74.46 33.84 47.53
CA VAL A 141 -73.47 34.69 46.85
C VAL A 141 -72.50 35.29 47.88
N ILE A 142 -71.20 35.24 47.59
CA ILE A 142 -70.16 35.77 48.47
C ILE A 142 -69.45 36.99 47.87
N SER A 143 -68.93 37.88 48.72
CA SER A 143 -68.42 39.20 48.34
C SER A 143 -66.89 39.39 48.42
N THR A 144 -66.10 38.36 48.73
CA THR A 144 -64.63 38.50 48.91
C THR A 144 -63.76 37.41 48.25
N MET A 145 -62.53 37.83 47.96
CA MET A 145 -61.53 37.29 47.00
C MET A 145 -61.01 35.86 47.25
N HIS A 146 -60.87 35.17 46.11
CA HIS A 146 -59.91 34.11 45.76
C HIS A 146 -59.83 32.86 46.65
N GLN A 147 -60.77 31.95 46.45
CA GLN A 147 -60.47 30.52 46.56
C GLN A 147 -60.03 29.99 45.20
N PRO A 148 -58.78 29.49 45.06
CA PRO A 148 -58.40 28.76 43.85
C PRO A 148 -59.22 27.46 43.77
N THR A 149 -59.53 27.02 42.55
CA THR A 149 -60.13 25.71 42.34
C THR A 149 -59.19 24.64 42.87
N ARG A 150 -59.62 23.90 43.89
CA ARG A 150 -58.84 22.87 44.57
C ARG A 150 -59.39 21.49 44.21
N PHE A 151 -58.49 20.62 43.78
CA PHE A 151 -58.72 19.20 43.57
C PHE A 151 -58.01 18.41 44.66
N GLU A 152 -58.75 17.59 45.40
CA GLU A 152 -58.24 16.81 46.52
C GLU A 152 -58.44 15.31 46.25
N TYR A 153 -57.33 14.56 46.36
CA TYR A 153 -57.25 13.12 46.13
C TYR A 153 -56.77 12.45 47.42
N GLU A 154 -57.57 11.54 47.96
CA GLU A 154 -57.12 10.70 49.09
C GLU A 154 -56.19 9.60 48.56
N LEU A 155 -54.92 9.59 48.99
CA LEU A 155 -53.94 8.66 48.45
C LEU A 155 -53.87 7.36 49.28
N ASN A 156 -53.80 6.22 48.59
CA ASN A 156 -53.43 4.94 49.20
C ASN A 156 -51.91 4.70 49.05
N ALA A 157 -51.38 3.62 49.63
CA ALA A 157 -49.94 3.34 49.59
C ALA A 157 -49.36 3.29 48.16
N TYR A 158 -50.13 2.79 47.18
CA TYR A 158 -49.72 2.74 45.78
C TYR A 158 -49.71 4.12 45.12
N SER A 159 -50.80 4.89 45.25
CA SER A 159 -50.88 6.22 44.65
C SER A 159 -49.99 7.25 45.35
N PHE A 160 -49.68 7.06 46.63
CA PHE A 160 -48.68 7.85 47.36
C PHE A 160 -47.28 7.70 46.76
N GLU A 161 -46.84 6.48 46.47
CA GLU A 161 -45.52 6.25 45.84
C GLU A 161 -45.45 6.81 44.42
N ILE A 162 -46.56 6.77 43.66
CA ILE A 162 -46.66 7.43 42.35
C ILE A 162 -46.52 8.95 42.51
N ALA A 163 -47.27 9.55 43.44
CA ALA A 163 -47.23 10.99 43.71
C ALA A 163 -45.83 11.46 44.15
N LYS A 164 -45.20 10.72 45.06
CA LYS A 164 -43.85 10.97 45.57
C LYS A 164 -42.81 10.89 44.46
N LYS A 165 -42.87 9.89 43.58
CA LYS A 165 -41.94 9.79 42.43
C LYS A 165 -42.13 10.93 41.45
N GLY A 166 -43.37 11.31 41.15
CA GLY A 166 -43.69 12.49 40.35
C GLY A 166 -43.10 13.77 40.94
N LEU A 167 -43.20 13.94 42.27
CA LEU A 167 -42.66 15.09 42.99
C LEU A 167 -41.12 15.09 43.06
N SER A 168 -40.48 13.95 43.32
CA SER A 168 -39.02 13.85 43.34
C SER A 168 -38.39 14.13 41.98
N ALA A 169 -39.07 13.80 40.88
CA ALA A 169 -38.64 14.15 39.53
C ALA A 169 -38.63 15.67 39.28
N LEU A 170 -39.44 16.45 40.01
CA LEU A 170 -39.43 17.92 39.98
C LEU A 170 -38.27 18.54 40.79
N ILE A 171 -37.66 17.79 41.73
CA ILE A 171 -36.73 18.33 42.76
C ILE A 171 -35.27 17.88 42.52
N SER A 172 -34.91 17.32 41.36
CA SER A 172 -33.55 16.79 41.15
C SER A 172 -32.43 17.85 41.21
N ASN A 173 -31.32 17.53 41.89
CA ASN A 173 -30.15 18.38 42.19
C ASN A 173 -29.28 18.87 41.00
N ASN A 174 -29.67 18.61 39.75
CA ASN A 174 -29.04 19.25 38.59
C ASN A 174 -29.81 20.51 38.23
N GLU A 175 -29.14 21.59 37.83
CA GLU A 175 -29.79 22.70 37.11
C GLU A 175 -30.21 22.19 35.70
N SER A 176 -31.21 21.31 35.68
CA SER A 176 -31.92 20.83 34.50
C SER A 176 -33.20 21.64 34.33
N GLY A 177 -33.56 21.93 33.09
CA GLY A 177 -34.75 22.71 32.81
C GLY A 177 -34.98 22.91 31.32
N LEU A 178 -35.79 23.91 30.99
CA LEU A 178 -36.05 24.30 29.62
C LEU A 178 -35.37 25.62 29.33
N MET A 179 -34.51 25.64 28.31
CA MET A 179 -34.16 26.90 27.65
C MET A 179 -35.29 27.28 26.72
N PHE A 180 -35.80 28.50 26.84
CA PHE A 180 -36.91 28.93 26.02
C PHE A 180 -36.72 30.33 25.46
N ARG A 181 -37.49 30.60 24.41
CA ARG A 181 -37.71 31.91 23.83
C ARG A 181 -39.20 32.13 23.70
N GLU A 182 -39.65 33.26 24.21
CA GLU A 182 -41.05 33.67 24.16
C GLU A 182 -41.19 34.96 23.35
N LYS A 183 -42.20 35.00 22.48
CA LYS A 183 -42.61 36.20 21.77
C LYS A 183 -44.12 36.23 21.62
N GLY A 184 -44.77 37.10 22.39
CA GLY A 184 -46.22 37.18 22.40
C GLY A 184 -46.81 35.86 22.87
N ARG A 185 -47.55 35.17 21.99
CA ARG A 185 -48.21 33.88 22.31
C ARG A 185 -47.45 32.65 21.80
N LEU A 186 -46.23 32.84 21.28
CA LEU A 186 -45.35 31.78 20.78
C LEU A 186 -44.24 31.52 21.80
N ILE A 187 -44.09 30.26 22.21
CA ILE A 187 -42.98 29.80 23.05
C ILE A 187 -42.28 28.64 22.35
N ILE A 188 -40.97 28.75 22.22
CA ILE A 188 -40.07 27.68 21.74
C ILE A 188 -39.21 27.27 22.93
N ALA A 189 -39.16 25.98 23.26
CA ALA A 189 -38.37 25.50 24.38
C ALA A 189 -37.59 24.22 24.05
N VAL A 190 -36.42 24.04 24.66
CA VAL A 190 -35.57 22.85 24.50
C VAL A 190 -35.02 22.44 25.87
N PRO A 191 -35.03 21.15 26.22
CA PRO A 191 -34.37 20.66 27.43
C PRO A 191 -32.89 21.01 27.42
N ALA A 192 -32.40 21.47 28.57
CA ALA A 192 -30.99 21.77 28.77
C ALA A 192 -30.57 21.44 30.19
N THR A 193 -29.30 21.04 30.33
CA THR A 193 -28.63 20.86 31.60
C THR A 193 -27.45 21.81 31.70
N LYS A 194 -27.19 22.30 32.90
CA LYS A 194 -26.00 23.10 33.21
C LYS A 194 -25.02 22.27 34.01
N ALA A 195 -23.78 22.23 33.55
CA ALA A 195 -22.66 21.68 34.28
C ALA A 195 -21.47 22.64 34.20
N ASN A 196 -20.85 22.96 35.34
CA ASN A 196 -19.69 23.87 35.42
C ASN A 196 -19.93 25.23 34.73
N ASN A 197 -21.10 25.84 34.95
CA ASN A 197 -21.54 27.09 34.27
C ASN A 197 -21.65 27.03 32.75
N VAL A 198 -21.58 25.83 32.15
CA VAL A 198 -21.81 25.64 30.71
C VAL A 198 -23.13 24.91 30.52
N TRP A 199 -23.99 25.51 29.69
CA TRP A 199 -25.24 24.90 29.29
C TRP A 199 -25.05 23.95 28.12
N SER A 200 -25.76 22.83 28.15
CA SER A 200 -25.81 21.83 27.08
C SER A 200 -27.26 21.47 26.78
N LEU A 201 -27.61 21.40 25.50
CA LEU A 201 -28.93 20.92 25.08
C LEU A 201 -29.05 19.41 25.28
N GLU A 202 -30.28 18.94 25.49
CA GLU A 202 -30.63 17.53 25.55
C GLU A 202 -31.67 17.15 24.49
N LYS A 203 -31.65 15.88 24.08
CA LYS A 203 -32.61 15.35 23.10
C LYS A 203 -33.98 15.18 23.73
N ILE A 204 -35.03 15.63 23.04
CA ILE A 204 -36.42 15.31 23.37
C ILE A 204 -36.72 13.87 22.91
N LYS A 205 -37.29 13.03 23.80
CA LYS A 205 -37.58 11.62 23.51
C LYS A 205 -39.06 11.29 23.76
N ASN A 206 -39.74 10.73 22.74
CA ASN A 206 -41.06 10.10 22.84
C ASN A 206 -42.13 10.93 23.59
N GLN A 207 -42.23 12.23 23.29
CA GLN A 207 -43.16 13.15 23.93
C GLN A 207 -43.82 14.06 22.89
N ALA A 208 -45.01 14.57 23.20
CA ALA A 208 -45.69 15.56 22.38
C ALA A 208 -44.84 16.83 22.27
N LEU A 209 -44.73 17.37 21.06
CA LEU A 209 -43.84 18.49 20.73
C LEU A 209 -44.59 19.79 20.51
N LEU A 210 -45.83 19.72 20.02
CA LEU A 210 -46.65 20.90 19.75
C LEU A 210 -47.70 21.08 20.83
N PHE A 211 -47.95 22.32 21.20
CA PHE A 211 -48.86 22.72 22.27
C PHE A 211 -49.77 23.83 21.75
N LYS A 212 -51.04 23.76 22.17
CA LYS A 212 -52.01 24.87 22.14
C LYS A 212 -52.74 24.86 23.47
N ASP A 213 -52.13 25.50 24.46
CA ASP A 213 -52.53 25.51 25.87
C ASP A 213 -52.34 24.14 26.56
N PHE A 214 -52.59 23.05 25.84
CA PHE A 214 -52.27 21.66 26.20
C PHE A 214 -51.42 20.96 25.11
N PRO A 215 -50.69 19.89 25.46
CA PRO A 215 -49.94 19.09 24.49
C PRO A 215 -50.85 18.46 23.42
N LEU A 216 -50.42 18.51 22.16
CA LEU A 216 -51.07 17.85 21.02
C LEU A 216 -50.60 16.38 20.93
N ILE A 217 -51.50 15.45 21.25
CA ILE A 217 -51.25 14.00 21.36
C ILE A 217 -51.14 13.38 19.96
N GLY A 218 -50.04 12.72 19.62
CA GLY A 218 -49.76 12.22 18.27
C GLY A 218 -48.58 12.94 17.62
N THR A 219 -48.15 14.05 18.21
CA THR A 219 -47.01 14.84 17.73
C THR A 219 -45.65 14.30 18.19
N GLU A 220 -45.60 13.23 19.00
CA GLU A 220 -44.37 12.54 19.39
C GLU A 220 -43.61 11.88 18.23
N LYS A 221 -44.29 11.68 17.09
CA LYS A 221 -43.70 11.20 15.85
C LYS A 221 -43.10 12.33 14.99
N TYR A 222 -43.36 13.59 15.32
CA TYR A 222 -42.76 14.72 14.63
C TYR A 222 -41.27 14.77 14.98
N LYS A 223 -40.45 15.17 14.02
CA LYS A 223 -39.03 15.46 14.26
C LYS A 223 -38.85 16.96 14.30
N ILE A 224 -39.19 17.55 15.43
CA ILE A 224 -38.92 18.96 15.74
C ILE A 224 -38.14 18.94 17.06
N PRO A 225 -36.90 19.47 17.10
CA PRO A 225 -36.01 19.31 18.25
C PRO A 225 -36.32 20.31 19.39
N VAL A 226 -37.54 20.83 19.43
CA VAL A 226 -38.03 21.82 20.40
C VAL A 226 -39.49 21.55 20.72
N PHE A 227 -39.90 21.89 21.95
CA PHE A 227 -41.29 22.12 22.28
C PHE A 227 -41.76 23.44 21.67
N LEU A 228 -42.98 23.44 21.15
CA LEU A 228 -43.55 24.54 20.42
C LEU A 228 -44.98 24.81 20.89
N GLN A 229 -45.18 25.89 21.64
CA GLN A 229 -46.49 26.39 22.05
C GLN A 229 -46.88 27.59 21.20
N ASN A 230 -48.08 27.56 20.61
CA ASN A 230 -48.67 28.75 19.99
C ASN A 230 -50.19 28.71 20.15
N SER A 231 -50.77 29.72 20.80
CA SER A 231 -52.22 29.79 21.03
C SER A 231 -53.04 29.89 19.73
N HIS A 232 -52.42 30.32 18.61
CA HIS A 232 -53.08 30.42 17.30
C HIS A 232 -53.12 29.11 16.54
N PHE A 233 -52.47 28.05 17.04
CA PHE A 233 -52.62 26.75 16.40
C PHE A 233 -54.07 26.29 16.45
N GLU A 234 -54.55 25.77 15.34
CA GLU A 234 -55.85 25.16 15.19
C GLU A 234 -55.60 23.69 14.83
N PRO A 235 -55.42 22.83 15.84
CA PRO A 235 -55.11 21.43 15.61
C PRO A 235 -56.28 20.69 14.96
N SER A 236 -55.99 19.52 14.40
CA SER A 236 -57.04 18.56 14.02
C SER A 236 -57.95 18.24 15.21
N GLU A 237 -59.18 17.79 14.94
CA GLU A 237 -60.10 17.34 15.98
C GLU A 237 -59.52 16.22 16.88
N PRO A 238 -58.81 15.19 16.35
CA PRO A 238 -58.08 14.24 17.19
C PRO A 238 -56.89 14.84 17.96
N ARG A 239 -56.53 16.11 17.68
CA ARG A 239 -55.40 16.87 18.24
C ARG A 239 -54.04 16.22 18.02
N ASP A 240 -53.92 15.49 16.92
CA ASP A 240 -52.74 14.71 16.52
C ASP A 240 -51.85 15.42 15.49
N GLY A 241 -52.26 16.60 15.02
CA GLY A 241 -51.46 17.39 14.10
C GLY A 241 -52.03 18.76 13.81
N LEU A 242 -51.31 19.51 12.98
CA LEU A 242 -51.74 20.78 12.43
C LEU A 242 -52.08 20.61 10.96
N ARG A 243 -53.32 20.92 10.57
CA ARG A 243 -53.70 20.95 9.16
C ARG A 243 -53.09 22.18 8.50
N ILE A 244 -52.26 21.95 7.48
CA ILE A 244 -51.63 23.00 6.67
C ILE A 244 -51.83 22.80 5.16
N VAL A 245 -52.58 21.78 4.75
CA VAL A 245 -52.99 21.60 3.35
C VAL A 245 -54.15 22.55 3.07
N THR A 246 -54.00 23.44 2.10
CA THR A 246 -55.11 24.26 1.59
C THR A 246 -55.85 23.47 0.52
N THR A 247 -57.14 23.22 0.71
CA THR A 247 -57.99 22.77 -0.40
C THR A 247 -58.06 23.91 -1.43
N MET A 248 -58.23 23.59 -2.72
CA MET A 248 -58.23 24.59 -3.82
C MET A 248 -59.43 25.57 -3.78
N ASN A 249 -60.15 25.65 -2.67
CA ASN A 249 -61.22 26.60 -2.45
C ASN A 249 -60.66 27.77 -1.61
N GLU A 250 -60.75 28.98 -2.14
CA GLU A 250 -60.49 30.21 -1.38
C GLU A 250 -61.31 30.19 -0.08
N GLY A 251 -60.65 30.29 1.08
CA GLY A 251 -61.31 30.42 2.38
C GLY A 251 -60.97 29.41 3.48
N ASP A 252 -59.95 28.55 3.32
CA ASP A 252 -59.49 27.69 4.43
C ASP A 252 -58.69 28.48 5.49
N THR A 253 -59.42 29.22 6.33
CA THR A 253 -58.88 30.08 7.39
C THR A 253 -58.04 29.30 8.42
N ILE A 254 -58.38 28.04 8.68
CA ILE A 254 -57.67 27.16 9.63
C ILE A 254 -56.26 26.84 9.12
N ALA A 255 -56.17 26.38 7.86
CA ALA A 255 -54.88 26.04 7.27
C ALA A 255 -53.98 27.28 7.16
N GLU A 256 -54.54 28.43 6.81
CA GLU A 256 -53.79 29.69 6.69
C GLU A 256 -53.33 30.22 8.07
N SER A 257 -54.17 30.11 9.09
CA SER A 257 -53.84 30.44 10.49
C SER A 257 -52.65 29.60 11.00
N ASN A 258 -52.71 28.28 10.79
CA ASN A 258 -51.61 27.36 11.14
C ASN A 258 -50.33 27.64 10.35
N ARG A 259 -50.43 27.93 9.04
CA ARG A 259 -49.29 28.31 8.19
C ARG A 259 -48.61 29.59 8.72
N LYS A 260 -49.40 30.60 9.09
CA LYS A 260 -48.88 31.84 9.69
C LYS A 260 -48.18 31.56 11.03
N ALA A 261 -48.78 30.77 11.91
CA ALA A 261 -48.17 30.38 13.18
C ALA A 261 -46.84 29.62 13.01
N LEU A 262 -46.73 28.77 11.97
CA LEU A 262 -45.48 28.08 11.62
C LEU A 262 -44.43 29.02 11.00
N ILE A 263 -44.84 30.04 10.25
CA ILE A 263 -43.94 31.10 9.76
C ILE A 263 -43.37 31.92 10.91
N ASP A 264 -44.19 32.25 11.91
CA ASP A 264 -43.73 32.94 13.12
C ASP A 264 -42.76 32.04 13.91
N PHE A 265 -43.09 30.76 14.06
CA PHE A 265 -42.20 29.76 14.64
C PHE A 265 -40.85 29.73 13.95
N ARG A 266 -40.79 29.65 12.62
CA ARG A 266 -39.54 29.67 11.85
C ARG A 266 -38.65 30.86 12.20
N ASN A 267 -39.23 32.06 12.20
CA ASN A 267 -38.49 33.30 12.42
C ASN A 267 -37.92 33.33 13.85
N GLU A 268 -38.71 32.93 14.85
CA GLU A 268 -38.25 32.86 16.23
C GLU A 268 -37.32 31.68 16.50
N TYR A 269 -37.45 30.58 15.77
CA TYR A 269 -36.53 29.44 15.84
C TYR A 269 -35.13 29.85 15.36
N ILE A 270 -35.06 30.57 14.24
CA ILE A 270 -33.81 31.15 13.74
C ILE A 270 -33.20 32.12 14.76
N ALA A 271 -34.01 33.01 15.34
CA ALA A 271 -33.54 33.93 16.37
C ALA A 271 -33.09 33.21 17.66
N PHE A 272 -33.76 32.12 18.02
CA PHE A 272 -33.40 31.28 19.16
C PHE A 272 -32.08 30.57 18.93
N PHE A 273 -31.92 29.92 17.77
CA PHE A 273 -30.67 29.31 17.34
C PHE A 273 -29.50 30.30 17.41
N ARG A 274 -29.64 31.50 16.83
CA ARG A 274 -28.60 32.55 16.88
C ARG A 274 -28.20 32.89 18.31
N SER A 275 -29.17 33.10 19.20
CA SER A 275 -28.87 33.43 20.60
C SER A 275 -28.15 32.29 21.34
N LEU A 276 -28.54 31.04 21.09
CA LEU A 276 -27.89 29.87 21.68
C LEU A 276 -26.46 29.70 21.15
N TYR A 277 -26.27 29.97 19.86
CA TYR A 277 -24.97 29.91 19.20
C TYR A 277 -24.01 30.99 19.73
N GLU A 278 -24.45 32.24 19.80
CA GLU A 278 -23.69 33.38 20.37
C GLU A 278 -23.26 33.11 21.82
N LYS A 279 -24.14 32.47 22.61
CA LYS A 279 -23.88 32.10 24.00
C LYS A 279 -23.05 30.82 24.16
N ARG A 280 -22.61 30.20 23.06
CA ARG A 280 -21.80 28.97 23.04
C ARG A 280 -22.42 27.81 23.81
N VAL A 281 -23.74 27.64 23.69
CA VAL A 281 -24.45 26.50 24.29
C VAL A 281 -23.98 25.21 23.61
N LYS A 282 -23.62 24.20 24.41
CA LYS A 282 -23.15 22.90 23.91
C LYS A 282 -24.29 22.10 23.27
N ARG A 283 -23.93 21.18 22.37
CA ARG A 283 -24.85 20.29 21.64
C ARG A 283 -25.89 21.03 20.80
N ILE A 284 -25.55 22.22 20.30
CA ILE A 284 -26.43 23.02 19.45
C ILE A 284 -26.77 22.31 18.12
N HIS A 285 -25.95 21.35 17.68
CA HIS A 285 -26.20 20.51 16.51
C HIS A 285 -27.53 19.74 16.60
N LEU A 286 -28.06 19.48 17.80
CA LEU A 286 -29.37 18.85 17.99
C LEU A 286 -30.51 19.65 17.36
N LEU A 287 -30.38 20.98 17.26
CA LEU A 287 -31.36 21.84 16.60
C LEU A 287 -31.42 21.63 15.08
N ALA A 288 -30.49 20.88 14.50
CA ALA A 288 -30.52 20.50 13.09
C ALA A 288 -31.36 19.23 12.82
N ASP A 289 -31.80 18.47 13.84
CA ASP A 289 -32.66 17.27 13.67
C ASP A 289 -34.14 17.63 13.47
N ILE A 290 -34.41 18.59 12.58
CA ILE A 290 -35.76 18.99 12.18
C ILE A 290 -36.11 18.36 10.84
N SER A 291 -37.20 17.58 10.73
CA SER A 291 -37.61 16.96 9.47
C SER A 291 -39.12 16.97 9.25
N LEU A 292 -39.54 16.51 8.07
CA LEU A 292 -40.97 16.26 7.81
C LEU A 292 -41.54 15.26 8.83
N PRO A 293 -42.82 15.41 9.23
CA PRO A 293 -43.52 14.41 10.04
C PRO A 293 -43.55 13.05 9.33
N LYS A 294 -43.61 11.95 10.10
CA LYS A 294 -43.58 10.57 9.55
C LYS A 294 -44.75 10.25 8.62
N ASP A 295 -45.95 10.77 8.91
CA ASP A 295 -47.20 10.50 8.17
C ASP A 295 -47.78 11.81 7.59
N PRO A 296 -47.11 12.45 6.60
CA PRO A 296 -47.47 13.79 6.12
C PRO A 296 -48.74 13.83 5.26
N GLN A 297 -49.24 12.67 4.81
CA GLN A 297 -50.27 12.57 3.77
C GLN A 297 -51.64 13.12 4.18
N ASN A 298 -51.95 13.22 5.48
CA ASN A 298 -53.27 13.64 5.95
C ASN A 298 -53.34 15.12 6.38
N TYR A 299 -52.19 15.76 6.67
CA TYR A 299 -52.17 17.07 7.32
C TYR A 299 -51.19 18.08 6.72
N VAL A 300 -50.18 17.63 5.96
CA VAL A 300 -48.99 18.43 5.64
C VAL A 300 -48.80 18.60 4.13
N ASP A 301 -48.87 19.84 3.65
CA ASP A 301 -48.33 20.22 2.36
C ASP A 301 -46.79 20.15 2.41
N LYS A 302 -46.23 19.06 1.89
CA LYS A 302 -44.79 18.76 1.94
C LYS A 302 -43.94 19.84 1.29
N GLU A 303 -44.37 20.33 0.13
CA GLU A 303 -43.61 21.32 -0.64
C GLU A 303 -43.64 22.67 0.06
N TRP A 304 -44.81 23.08 0.54
CA TRP A 304 -44.92 24.29 1.36
C TRP A 304 -44.08 24.19 2.63
N PHE A 305 -44.18 23.08 3.39
CA PHE A 305 -43.42 22.89 4.63
C PHE A 305 -41.91 22.93 4.38
N LYS A 306 -41.43 22.23 3.34
CA LYS A 306 -40.02 22.27 2.96
C LYS A 306 -39.56 23.68 2.60
N LYS A 307 -40.29 24.35 1.71
CA LYS A 307 -39.92 25.66 1.18
C LYS A 307 -40.01 26.77 2.23
N GLN A 308 -41.06 26.78 3.02
CA GLN A 308 -41.38 27.87 3.94
C GLN A 308 -40.83 27.67 5.34
N LEU A 309 -40.67 26.43 5.83
CA LEU A 309 -40.21 26.15 7.18
C LEU A 309 -38.80 25.54 7.18
N LEU A 310 -38.66 24.35 6.58
CA LEU A 310 -37.45 23.53 6.73
C LEU A 310 -36.23 24.19 6.09
N ASN A 311 -36.32 24.60 4.82
CA ASN A 311 -35.18 25.16 4.08
C ASN A 311 -34.65 26.46 4.70
N PRO A 312 -35.48 27.44 5.11
CA PRO A 312 -34.97 28.63 5.81
C PRO A 312 -34.25 28.31 7.11
N ILE A 313 -34.79 27.41 7.95
CA ILE A 313 -34.14 27.01 9.20
C ILE A 313 -32.79 26.33 8.91
N LEU A 314 -32.77 25.36 8.00
CA LEU A 314 -31.54 24.64 7.65
C LEU A 314 -30.51 25.55 6.98
N ASN A 315 -30.93 26.54 6.18
CA ASN A 315 -30.03 27.53 5.58
C ASN A 315 -29.28 28.33 6.65
N GLU A 316 -30.01 28.78 7.67
CA GLU A 316 -29.43 29.51 8.80
C GLU A 316 -28.47 28.63 9.61
N ILE A 317 -28.91 27.42 9.95
CA ILE A 317 -28.06 26.46 10.67
C ILE A 317 -26.77 26.15 9.87
N SER A 318 -26.87 26.09 8.53
CA SER A 318 -25.73 25.82 7.65
C SER A 318 -24.77 26.99 7.48
N SER A 319 -25.18 28.22 7.77
CA SER A 319 -24.31 29.39 7.60
C SER A 319 -23.25 29.48 8.70
N GLU A 320 -23.52 28.88 9.86
CA GLU A 320 -22.66 28.91 11.03
C GLU A 320 -21.78 27.65 11.19
N PRO A 321 -20.55 27.78 11.72
CA PRO A 321 -19.70 26.65 12.05
C PRO A 321 -20.18 25.95 13.33
N ILE A 322 -21.11 25.00 13.18
CA ILE A 322 -21.72 24.27 14.29
C ILE A 322 -21.30 22.80 14.40
N MET A 323 -20.47 22.31 13.48
CA MET A 323 -19.94 20.95 13.56
C MET A 323 -18.57 21.00 14.22
N LYS A 324 -18.46 20.40 15.40
CA LYS A 324 -17.18 20.23 16.07
C LYS A 324 -16.42 19.07 15.42
N THR A 325 -15.18 19.33 15.05
CA THR A 325 -14.30 18.36 14.40
C THR A 325 -13.59 17.49 15.43
N TYR A 326 -12.99 16.39 14.97
CA TYR A 326 -12.19 15.50 15.80
C TYR A 326 -11.01 16.23 16.48
N SER A 327 -10.40 17.22 15.83
CA SER A 327 -9.38 18.12 16.42
C SER A 327 -9.92 19.14 17.41
N GLY A 328 -11.23 19.31 17.50
CA GLY A 328 -11.90 20.28 18.37
C GLY A 328 -12.20 21.64 17.73
N ASN A 329 -11.87 21.83 16.44
CA ASN A 329 -12.24 23.00 15.67
C ASN A 329 -13.74 23.00 15.35
N TRP A 330 -14.29 24.17 14.98
CA TRP A 330 -15.69 24.30 14.56
C TRP A 330 -15.75 24.66 13.08
N ILE A 331 -16.49 23.86 12.30
CA ILE A 331 -16.63 24.03 10.85
C ILE A 331 -18.10 24.07 10.45
N LYS A 332 -18.36 24.60 9.25
CA LYS A 332 -19.69 24.50 8.63
C LYS A 332 -19.95 23.06 8.25
N ILE A 333 -21.24 22.68 8.23
CA ILE A 333 -21.65 21.33 7.84
C ILE A 333 -21.12 20.99 6.43
N SER A 334 -21.21 21.93 5.49
CA SER A 334 -20.75 21.76 4.09
C SER A 334 -19.27 21.43 3.94
N ASP A 335 -18.45 21.82 4.91
CA ASP A 335 -16.99 21.69 4.84
C ASP A 335 -16.53 20.36 5.47
N SER A 336 -17.48 19.59 6.01
CA SER A 336 -17.22 18.31 6.64
C SER A 336 -17.01 17.18 5.65
N LYS A 337 -16.21 16.20 6.06
CA LYS A 337 -16.08 14.89 5.43
C LYS A 337 -16.73 13.90 6.36
N PHE A 338 -17.99 13.56 6.10
CA PHE A 338 -18.76 12.68 6.95
C PHE A 338 -18.64 11.22 6.48
N PRO A 339 -17.91 10.34 7.21
CA PRO A 339 -17.74 8.95 6.80
C PRO A 339 -19.09 8.25 6.71
N ILE A 340 -19.37 7.59 5.59
CA ILE A 340 -20.59 6.78 5.45
C ILE A 340 -20.26 5.36 5.02
N PHE A 341 -20.95 4.39 5.64
CA PHE A 341 -20.87 3.00 5.25
C PHE A 341 -22.13 2.23 5.71
N ASN A 342 -22.65 1.38 4.83
CA ASN A 342 -23.76 0.49 5.17
C ASN A 342 -23.19 -0.81 5.76
N GLY A 343 -23.07 -0.89 7.09
CA GLY A 343 -22.67 -2.13 7.75
C GLY A 343 -22.10 -1.93 9.16
N LYS A 344 -21.73 -3.05 9.80
CA LYS A 344 -21.16 -3.07 11.16
C LYS A 344 -19.79 -2.38 11.26
N THR A 345 -19.16 -2.09 10.13
CA THR A 345 -17.80 -1.53 10.03
C THR A 345 -17.76 0.01 10.05
N LEU A 346 -18.91 0.68 10.22
CA LEU A 346 -19.00 2.15 10.16
C LEU A 346 -18.05 2.85 11.15
N LEU A 347 -17.95 2.35 12.38
CA LEU A 347 -17.11 2.97 13.41
C LEU A 347 -15.62 2.84 13.08
N VAL A 348 -15.20 1.69 12.56
CA VAL A 348 -13.81 1.46 12.11
C VAL A 348 -13.45 2.43 10.99
N PHE A 349 -14.36 2.64 10.03
CA PHE A 349 -14.16 3.60 8.96
C PHE A 349 -14.11 5.05 9.46
N TYR A 350 -14.98 5.40 10.40
CA TYR A 350 -14.98 6.70 11.05
C TYR A 350 -13.60 7.01 11.65
N HIS A 351 -13.05 6.11 12.48
CA HIS A 351 -11.73 6.31 13.09
C HIS A 351 -10.63 6.49 12.05
N LEU A 352 -10.74 5.81 10.92
CA LEU A 352 -9.75 5.88 9.86
C LEU A 352 -9.75 7.23 9.14
N VAL A 353 -10.95 7.74 8.83
CA VAL A 353 -11.14 9.05 8.19
C VAL A 353 -10.85 10.19 9.18
N SER A 354 -11.25 10.07 10.44
CA SER A 354 -11.00 11.09 11.46
C SER A 354 -9.51 11.24 11.78
N ALA A 355 -8.75 10.15 11.77
CA ALA A 355 -7.29 10.21 11.88
C ALA A 355 -6.63 10.94 10.70
N TYR A 356 -7.16 10.78 9.48
CA TYR A 356 -6.60 11.41 8.28
C TYR A 356 -7.07 12.87 8.10
N PHE A 357 -8.30 13.18 8.49
CA PHE A 357 -8.92 14.51 8.37
C PHE A 357 -9.44 15.01 9.72
N PRO A 358 -8.56 15.21 10.72
CA PRO A 358 -9.00 15.59 12.07
C PRO A 358 -9.74 16.94 12.10
N ASP A 359 -9.46 17.84 11.14
CA ASP A 359 -10.08 19.16 10.99
C ASP A 359 -11.32 19.19 10.09
N SER A 360 -11.73 18.06 9.52
CA SER A 360 -12.92 18.00 8.65
C SER A 360 -13.90 16.88 9.02
N CYS A 361 -13.47 15.92 9.84
CA CYS A 361 -14.33 14.85 10.33
C CYS A 361 -14.97 15.27 11.66
N PRO A 362 -16.27 15.01 11.90
CA PRO A 362 -16.94 15.30 13.17
C PRO A 362 -16.29 14.58 14.36
N ASP A 363 -16.45 15.15 15.55
CA ASP A 363 -16.05 14.49 16.80
C ASP A 363 -16.91 13.26 17.12
N GLU A 364 -16.38 12.40 17.97
CA GLU A 364 -16.98 11.10 18.28
C GLU A 364 -18.29 11.25 19.05
N GLU A 365 -18.38 12.27 19.92
CA GLU A 365 -19.55 12.57 20.75
C GLU A 365 -20.79 12.93 19.90
N SER A 366 -20.60 13.66 18.79
CA SER A 366 -21.71 14.10 17.94
C SER A 366 -21.91 13.26 16.67
N TYR A 367 -21.04 12.28 16.39
CA TYR A 367 -21.05 11.52 15.14
C TYR A 367 -22.39 10.82 14.87
N GLU A 368 -22.94 10.12 15.88
CA GLU A 368 -24.24 9.44 15.74
C GLU A 368 -25.40 10.42 15.53
N ASP A 369 -25.35 11.58 16.20
CA ASP A 369 -26.36 12.63 16.07
C ASP A 369 -26.36 13.15 14.63
N TRP A 370 -25.18 13.49 14.11
CA TRP A 370 -25.00 13.93 12.73
C TRP A 370 -25.40 12.86 11.72
N GLY A 371 -25.09 11.58 11.96
CA GLY A 371 -25.52 10.49 11.08
C GLY A 371 -27.03 10.43 10.92
N ASN A 372 -27.78 10.68 11.99
CA ASN A 372 -29.24 10.75 11.96
C ASN A 372 -29.74 12.01 11.23
N ILE A 373 -29.16 13.18 11.53
CA ILE A 373 -29.50 14.47 10.91
C ILE A 373 -29.27 14.41 9.39
N LEU A 374 -28.07 14.04 8.96
CA LEU A 374 -27.66 14.02 7.55
C LEU A 374 -28.49 13.03 6.72
N LYS A 375 -28.91 11.90 7.33
CA LYS A 375 -29.78 10.91 6.66
C LYS A 375 -31.10 11.52 6.18
N HIS A 376 -31.65 12.52 6.89
CA HIS A 376 -32.90 13.19 6.54
C HIS A 376 -32.73 14.39 5.61
N HIS A 377 -31.49 14.84 5.39
CA HIS A 377 -31.18 16.08 4.67
C HIS A 377 -30.13 15.89 3.56
N LYS A 378 -30.11 14.72 2.92
CA LYS A 378 -29.16 14.39 1.84
C LYS A 378 -29.21 15.38 0.67
N ASP A 379 -30.40 15.89 0.33
CA ASP A 379 -30.59 16.88 -0.75
C ASP A 379 -29.97 18.25 -0.39
N LYS A 380 -29.69 18.48 0.89
CA LYS A 380 -29.19 19.76 1.41
C LYS A 380 -27.68 19.78 1.59
N TRP A 381 -27.12 18.70 2.11
CA TRP A 381 -25.68 18.59 2.42
C TRP A 381 -25.07 17.39 1.71
N ASN A 382 -24.21 17.65 0.73
CA ASN A 382 -23.42 16.62 0.05
C ASN A 382 -22.05 16.47 0.71
N VAL A 383 -22.04 15.90 1.92
CA VAL A 383 -20.84 15.79 2.79
C VAL A 383 -20.38 14.34 2.95
N ASN A 384 -21.08 13.42 2.29
CA ASN A 384 -20.81 11.99 2.36
C ASN A 384 -19.39 11.69 1.87
N PHE A 385 -18.66 10.94 2.68
CA PHE A 385 -17.30 10.52 2.40
C PHE A 385 -17.24 9.00 2.41
N GLU A 386 -17.03 8.41 1.23
CA GLU A 386 -16.96 6.97 1.01
C GLU A 386 -15.52 6.47 0.96
N ILE A 387 -15.33 5.15 1.07
CA ILE A 387 -13.99 4.54 1.08
C ILE A 387 -13.23 4.78 -0.24
N GLU A 388 -13.96 4.84 -1.36
CA GLU A 388 -13.42 5.18 -2.69
C GLU A 388 -12.84 6.60 -2.73
N ASN A 389 -13.42 7.57 -2.01
CA ASN A 389 -12.86 8.92 -1.90
C ASN A 389 -11.48 8.87 -1.22
N LEU A 390 -11.37 8.10 -0.13
CA LEU A 390 -10.11 7.96 0.59
C LEU A 390 -9.04 7.27 -0.26
N VAL A 391 -9.40 6.21 -0.98
CA VAL A 391 -8.48 5.50 -1.89
C VAL A 391 -7.87 6.47 -2.91
N ARG A 392 -8.70 7.32 -3.54
CA ARG A 392 -8.22 8.33 -4.51
C ARG A 392 -7.27 9.33 -3.88
N ILE A 393 -7.52 9.74 -2.64
CA ILE A 393 -6.65 10.68 -1.92
C ILE A 393 -5.30 10.04 -1.59
N VAL A 394 -5.30 8.79 -1.11
CA VAL A 394 -4.05 8.04 -0.87
C VAL A 394 -3.28 7.85 -2.19
N GLU A 395 -3.97 7.47 -3.26
CA GLU A 395 -3.37 7.29 -4.58
C GLU A 395 -2.78 8.58 -5.17
N SER A 396 -3.35 9.74 -4.83
CA SER A 396 -2.80 11.04 -5.24
C SER A 396 -1.44 11.37 -4.63
N LYS A 397 -1.00 10.61 -3.61
CA LYS A 397 0.31 10.77 -2.98
C LYS A 397 1.36 9.90 -3.68
N ASN A 398 2.60 10.36 -3.72
CA ASN A 398 3.68 9.52 -4.24
C ASN A 398 4.22 8.56 -3.17
N SER A 399 4.25 9.01 -1.92
CA SER A 399 4.82 8.28 -0.79
C SER A 399 3.89 8.34 0.43
N ILE A 400 3.98 7.33 1.29
CA ILE A 400 3.31 7.35 2.60
C ILE A 400 3.81 8.47 3.52
N ASP A 401 4.97 9.07 3.22
CA ASP A 401 5.51 10.21 3.97
C ASP A 401 4.74 11.52 3.71
N GLU A 402 3.95 11.57 2.64
CA GLU A 402 3.07 12.71 2.32
C GLU A 402 1.70 12.61 3.01
N LEU A 403 1.44 11.52 3.74
CA LEU A 403 0.20 11.36 4.50
C LEU A 403 0.29 12.18 5.79
N PRO A 404 -0.75 12.95 6.17
CA PRO A 404 -0.75 13.82 7.34
C PRO A 404 -0.95 13.02 8.64
N LEU A 405 -0.09 12.01 8.88
CA LEU A 405 -0.26 11.01 9.93
C LEU A 405 1.04 10.85 10.73
N SER A 406 0.93 10.72 12.05
CA SER A 406 2.09 10.44 12.92
C SER A 406 2.64 9.02 12.76
N SER A 407 1.81 8.07 12.37
CA SER A 407 2.15 6.65 12.23
C SER A 407 1.56 6.08 10.94
N PRO A 408 2.07 6.47 9.76
CA PRO A 408 1.45 6.14 8.47
C PRO A 408 1.37 4.64 8.23
N LEU A 409 2.39 3.85 8.58
CA LEU A 409 2.39 2.40 8.35
C LEU A 409 1.35 1.65 9.19
N LYS A 410 1.15 2.04 10.44
CA LYS A 410 0.08 1.51 11.29
C LYS A 410 -1.28 1.82 10.67
N TRP A 411 -1.50 3.08 10.28
CA TRP A 411 -2.72 3.50 9.62
C TRP A 411 -2.96 2.78 8.29
N MET A 412 -1.92 2.52 7.49
CA MET A 412 -2.04 1.74 6.25
C MET A 412 -2.51 0.30 6.52
N ASN A 413 -2.04 -0.34 7.59
CA ASN A 413 -2.54 -1.66 8.00
C ASN A 413 -4.02 -1.61 8.41
N ASP A 414 -4.42 -0.57 9.16
CA ASP A 414 -5.83 -0.36 9.54
C ASP A 414 -6.70 -0.07 8.30
N PHE A 415 -6.14 0.62 7.30
CA PHE A 415 -6.77 0.90 6.02
C PHE A 415 -7.04 -0.36 5.21
N TYR A 416 -6.05 -1.22 5.05
CA TYR A 416 -6.26 -2.50 4.35
C TYR A 416 -7.20 -3.43 5.13
N THR A 417 -7.12 -3.45 6.46
CA THR A 417 -8.06 -4.20 7.31
C THR A 417 -9.49 -3.69 7.11
N THR A 418 -9.67 -2.37 7.00
CA THR A 418 -10.98 -1.76 6.73
C THR A 418 -11.49 -2.13 5.34
N LEU A 419 -10.63 -2.10 4.31
CA LEU A 419 -10.99 -2.55 2.95
C LEU A 419 -11.45 -4.01 2.95
N ASP A 420 -10.79 -4.88 3.71
CA ASP A 420 -11.16 -6.29 3.86
C ASP A 420 -12.52 -6.46 4.55
N MET A 421 -12.72 -5.81 5.71
CA MET A 421 -13.99 -5.83 6.44
C MET A 421 -15.17 -5.27 5.62
N MET A 422 -14.90 -4.36 4.68
CA MET A 422 -15.90 -3.79 3.77
C MET A 422 -16.11 -4.61 2.49
N GLN A 423 -15.37 -5.71 2.28
CA GLN A 423 -15.36 -6.51 1.05
C GLN A 423 -14.96 -5.68 -0.19
N LYS A 424 -14.01 -4.75 -0.01
CA LYS A 424 -13.52 -3.81 -1.03
C LYS A 424 -12.03 -4.00 -1.35
N THR A 425 -11.47 -5.18 -1.05
CA THR A 425 -10.06 -5.53 -1.32
C THR A 425 -9.65 -5.36 -2.79
N ARG A 426 -10.60 -5.45 -3.74
CA ARG A 426 -10.36 -5.14 -5.16
C ARG A 426 -9.70 -3.78 -5.39
N LEU A 427 -10.01 -2.78 -4.55
CA LEU A 427 -9.45 -1.43 -4.68
C LEU A 427 -7.93 -1.40 -4.51
N MET A 428 -7.35 -2.36 -3.77
CA MET A 428 -5.89 -2.51 -3.68
C MET A 428 -5.25 -2.93 -5.01
N LYS A 429 -5.98 -3.67 -5.85
CA LYS A 429 -5.52 -4.11 -7.17
C LYS A 429 -5.69 -3.03 -8.23
N GLU A 430 -6.75 -2.24 -8.08
CA GLU A 430 -7.14 -1.19 -9.03
C GLU A 430 -6.34 0.11 -8.86
N HIS A 431 -5.79 0.36 -7.66
CA HIS A 431 -5.16 1.64 -7.32
C HIS A 431 -3.71 1.53 -6.84
N LYS A 432 -2.93 2.60 -7.04
CA LYS A 432 -1.53 2.75 -6.60
C LYS A 432 -1.46 3.18 -5.13
N ILE A 433 -1.82 2.28 -4.22
CA ILE A 433 -1.93 2.58 -2.78
C ILE A 433 -1.08 1.68 -1.88
N ILE A 434 -0.14 0.89 -2.43
CA ILE A 434 0.64 -0.09 -1.67
C ILE A 434 2.08 0.37 -1.49
N PRO A 435 2.57 0.61 -0.27
CA PRO A 435 3.92 1.11 -0.07
C PRO A 435 4.97 0.01 -0.24
N ASN A 436 6.02 0.33 -0.98
CA ASN A 436 7.23 -0.48 -1.06
C ASN A 436 8.19 -0.20 0.11
N GLN A 437 9.33 -0.89 0.17
CA GLN A 437 10.37 -0.66 1.20
C GLN A 437 11.07 0.70 1.09
N ARG A 438 10.88 1.42 -0.03
CA ARG A 438 11.25 2.84 -0.18
C ARG A 438 10.15 3.81 0.25
N ARG A 439 9.06 3.31 0.86
CA ARG A 439 7.90 4.09 1.30
C ARG A 439 7.14 4.78 0.15
N VAL A 440 7.42 4.39 -1.09
CA VAL A 440 6.72 4.88 -2.30
C VAL A 440 5.52 4.01 -2.56
N LEU A 441 4.37 4.62 -2.83
CA LEU A 441 3.14 3.93 -3.18
C LEU A 441 3.27 3.30 -4.58
N LYS A 442 2.81 2.07 -4.74
CA LYS A 442 2.90 1.26 -5.95
C LYS A 442 1.56 0.56 -6.20
N SER A 443 1.36 0.16 -7.46
CA SER A 443 0.25 -0.68 -7.89
C SER A 443 0.52 -2.13 -7.49
N TRP A 444 -0.54 -2.91 -7.28
CA TRP A 444 -0.46 -4.33 -6.93
C TRP A 444 0.41 -5.17 -7.88
N SER A 445 0.36 -4.91 -9.18
CA SER A 445 1.14 -5.64 -10.18
C SER A 445 2.66 -5.38 -10.13
N ASN A 446 3.08 -4.30 -9.47
CA ASN A 446 4.47 -3.84 -9.43
C ASN A 446 5.11 -4.02 -8.05
N ILE A 447 4.50 -4.84 -7.19
CA ILE A 447 4.97 -5.07 -5.83
C ILE A 447 4.90 -6.55 -5.48
N TYR A 448 5.91 -7.01 -4.75
CA TYR A 448 6.04 -8.39 -4.32
C TYR A 448 6.21 -8.47 -2.82
N TYR A 449 5.71 -9.53 -2.22
CA TYR A 449 6.02 -9.83 -0.82
C TYR A 449 7.51 -10.18 -0.66
N ASP A 450 8.16 -9.59 0.35
CA ASP A 450 9.55 -9.87 0.68
C ASP A 450 9.66 -11.15 1.50
N ALA A 451 10.37 -12.12 0.96
CA ALA A 451 10.64 -13.38 1.63
C ALA A 451 12.12 -13.72 1.70
N PHE A 452 12.99 -12.78 1.32
CA PHE A 452 14.42 -12.93 1.52
C PHE A 452 14.71 -12.74 3.00
N LYS A 453 15.38 -13.72 3.62
CA LYS A 453 15.82 -13.59 5.02
C LYS A 453 17.10 -12.77 5.11
N ASP A 454 17.89 -12.76 4.04
CA ASP A 454 19.16 -12.06 3.97
C ASP A 454 19.07 -10.76 3.15
N ASP A 455 19.19 -9.62 3.84
CA ASP A 455 19.24 -8.30 3.20
C ASP A 455 20.54 -8.09 2.38
N GLN A 456 21.56 -8.96 2.51
CA GLN A 456 22.81 -8.85 1.75
C GLN A 456 22.60 -9.00 0.24
N PHE A 457 21.73 -9.91 -0.21
CA PHE A 457 21.43 -10.05 -1.64
C PHE A 457 20.74 -8.82 -2.20
N LYS A 458 19.83 -8.22 -1.43
CA LYS A 458 19.15 -6.98 -1.82
C LYS A 458 20.12 -5.80 -1.88
N SER A 459 21.09 -5.77 -0.97
CA SER A 459 22.17 -4.78 -1.00
C SER A 459 23.09 -4.97 -2.21
N ILE A 460 23.41 -6.21 -2.58
CA ILE A 460 24.19 -6.51 -3.80
C ILE A 460 23.41 -6.07 -5.04
N ALA A 461 22.13 -6.41 -5.13
CA ALA A 461 21.25 -5.98 -6.21
C ALA A 461 21.26 -4.46 -6.40
N LEU A 462 21.12 -3.72 -5.29
CA LEU A 462 21.14 -2.26 -5.30
C LEU A 462 22.48 -1.71 -5.85
N ASN A 463 23.60 -2.31 -5.47
CA ASN A 463 24.92 -1.93 -5.97
C ASN A 463 25.18 -2.37 -7.43
N LEU A 464 24.30 -3.21 -7.99
CA LEU A 464 24.25 -3.55 -9.41
C LEU A 464 23.17 -2.72 -10.15
N ASP A 465 22.74 -1.59 -9.58
CA ASP A 465 21.69 -0.71 -10.11
C ASP A 465 20.29 -1.36 -10.20
N TYR A 466 20.05 -2.43 -9.43
CA TYR A 466 18.73 -3.03 -9.30
C TYR A 466 18.13 -2.75 -7.92
N ASP A 467 17.34 -1.67 -7.82
CA ASP A 467 16.67 -1.30 -6.57
C ASP A 467 15.48 -2.22 -6.26
N VAL A 468 15.78 -3.43 -5.78
CA VAL A 468 14.79 -4.42 -5.37
C VAL A 468 13.89 -3.91 -4.24
N TYR A 469 14.36 -2.99 -3.40
CA TYR A 469 13.56 -2.35 -2.34
C TYR A 469 12.38 -1.55 -2.93
N SER A 470 12.48 -1.11 -4.20
CA SER A 470 11.43 -0.37 -4.88
C SER A 470 10.25 -1.23 -5.35
N ILE A 471 10.43 -2.56 -5.40
CA ILE A 471 9.43 -3.53 -5.85
C ILE A 471 8.99 -4.49 -4.73
N LEU A 472 9.55 -4.37 -3.53
CA LEU A 472 9.18 -5.20 -2.38
C LEU A 472 8.23 -4.45 -1.47
N LEU A 473 7.21 -5.15 -0.95
CA LEU A 473 6.28 -4.66 0.06
C LEU A 473 7.05 -4.16 1.29
N HIS A 474 6.61 -3.03 1.84
CA HIS A 474 7.17 -2.51 3.08
C HIS A 474 7.07 -3.55 4.22
N LYS A 475 8.15 -3.77 4.98
CA LYS A 475 8.26 -4.87 5.96
C LYS A 475 7.22 -4.82 7.09
N GLU A 476 6.73 -3.63 7.43
CA GLU A 476 5.70 -3.42 8.47
C GLU A 476 4.26 -3.59 7.96
N ILE A 477 4.04 -3.74 6.66
CA ILE A 477 2.71 -3.99 6.11
C ILE A 477 2.42 -5.49 6.16
N LYS A 478 1.27 -5.85 6.74
CA LYS A 478 0.80 -7.24 6.79
C LYS A 478 0.61 -7.76 5.37
N LYS A 479 1.11 -8.97 5.12
CA LYS A 479 1.00 -9.64 3.82
C LYS A 479 -0.48 -9.82 3.43
N PRO A 480 -0.94 -9.26 2.30
CA PRO A 480 -2.24 -9.59 1.74
C PRO A 480 -2.24 -11.05 1.24
N SER A 481 -3.33 -11.79 1.48
CA SER A 481 -3.42 -13.25 1.25
C SER A 481 -3.03 -13.69 -0.18
N GLU A 482 -3.36 -12.87 -1.18
CA GLU A 482 -3.15 -13.17 -2.60
C GLU A 482 -1.86 -12.58 -3.19
N MET A 483 -1.04 -11.88 -2.39
CA MET A 483 0.13 -11.19 -2.92
C MET A 483 1.25 -12.18 -3.27
N SER A 484 1.69 -12.11 -4.54
CA SER A 484 2.82 -12.89 -5.05
C SER A 484 4.11 -12.53 -4.32
N GLN A 485 4.93 -13.55 -4.07
CA GLN A 485 6.26 -13.40 -3.51
C GLN A 485 7.28 -13.26 -4.64
N LEU A 486 8.31 -12.44 -4.44
CA LEU A 486 9.43 -12.40 -5.39
C LEU A 486 10.19 -13.71 -5.28
N SER A 487 10.12 -14.55 -6.31
CA SER A 487 10.83 -15.83 -6.30
C SER A 487 12.35 -15.60 -6.41
N PRO A 488 13.19 -16.41 -5.73
CA PRO A 488 14.64 -16.36 -5.91
C PRO A 488 15.05 -16.48 -7.38
N GLY A 489 14.39 -17.36 -8.15
CA GLY A 489 14.67 -17.52 -9.58
C GLY A 489 14.45 -16.25 -10.41
N ALA A 490 13.33 -15.53 -10.20
CA ALA A 490 13.08 -14.27 -10.91
C ALA A 490 14.08 -13.17 -10.49
N PHE A 491 14.41 -13.10 -9.20
CA PHE A 491 15.40 -12.17 -8.67
C PHE A 491 16.79 -12.41 -9.31
N PHE A 492 17.29 -13.64 -9.25
CA PHE A 492 18.62 -13.97 -9.77
C PHE A 492 18.68 -13.94 -11.29
N SER A 493 17.59 -14.25 -12.01
CA SER A 493 17.53 -14.05 -13.45
C SER A 493 17.79 -12.59 -13.83
N LYS A 494 17.23 -11.63 -13.09
CA LYS A 494 17.49 -10.20 -13.34
C LYS A 494 18.91 -9.79 -12.99
N ILE A 495 19.46 -10.30 -11.89
CA ILE A 495 20.86 -10.08 -11.51
C ILE A 495 21.81 -10.62 -12.59
N ASN A 496 21.58 -11.84 -13.07
CA ASN A 496 22.40 -12.47 -14.10
C ASN A 496 22.36 -11.71 -15.43
N GLN A 497 21.19 -11.16 -15.81
CA GLN A 497 21.10 -10.25 -16.95
C GLN A 497 22.01 -9.03 -16.77
N ILE A 498 21.99 -8.39 -15.60
CA ILE A 498 22.83 -7.22 -15.33
C ILE A 498 24.32 -7.59 -15.35
N ILE A 499 24.68 -8.75 -14.79
CA ILE A 499 26.04 -9.27 -14.80
C ILE A 499 26.53 -9.43 -16.24
N SER A 500 25.76 -10.10 -17.10
CA SER A 500 26.16 -10.34 -18.49
C SER A 500 26.30 -9.07 -19.32
N GLU A 501 25.51 -8.02 -19.01
CA GLU A 501 25.59 -6.69 -19.64
C GLU A 501 26.71 -5.81 -19.05
N THR A 502 27.34 -6.20 -17.94
CA THR A 502 28.36 -5.38 -17.26
C THR A 502 29.67 -5.36 -18.05
N GLN A 503 30.14 -4.16 -18.39
CA GLN A 503 31.39 -3.95 -19.12
C GLN A 503 32.64 -4.11 -18.24
N PHE A 504 33.73 -4.60 -18.84
CA PHE A 504 35.05 -4.78 -18.19
C PHE A 504 35.61 -3.51 -17.55
N SER A 505 35.34 -2.34 -18.13
CA SER A 505 35.80 -1.03 -17.61
C SER A 505 35.12 -0.63 -16.29
N ASN A 506 33.97 -1.19 -15.94
CA ASN A 506 33.21 -0.81 -14.75
C ASN A 506 33.74 -1.51 -13.49
N GLN A 507 34.79 -0.93 -12.90
CA GLN A 507 35.44 -1.44 -11.70
C GLN A 507 34.51 -1.51 -10.48
N ALA A 508 33.55 -0.59 -10.36
CA ALA A 508 32.61 -0.57 -9.24
C ALA A 508 31.68 -1.79 -9.28
N LYS A 509 31.04 -2.07 -10.43
CA LYS A 509 30.21 -3.26 -10.61
C LYS A 509 31.04 -4.53 -10.54
N ALA A 510 32.25 -4.55 -11.11
CA ALA A 510 33.15 -5.69 -11.01
C ALA A 510 33.33 -6.11 -9.54
N ARG A 511 33.70 -5.18 -8.65
CA ARG A 511 33.85 -5.45 -7.21
C ARG A 511 32.60 -6.08 -6.59
N VAL A 512 31.41 -5.62 -6.99
CA VAL A 512 30.13 -6.16 -6.49
C VAL A 512 29.89 -7.58 -7.01
N ILE A 513 30.20 -7.87 -8.27
CA ILE A 513 30.09 -9.21 -8.86
C ILE A 513 31.06 -10.18 -8.18
N PHE A 514 32.31 -9.76 -7.95
CA PHE A 514 33.27 -10.57 -7.18
C PHE A 514 32.83 -10.78 -5.74
N LYS A 515 32.14 -9.81 -5.11
CA LYS A 515 31.51 -10.01 -3.80
C LYS A 515 30.39 -11.06 -3.88
N LEU A 516 29.63 -11.13 -4.97
CA LEU A 516 28.63 -12.18 -5.17
C LEU A 516 29.26 -13.58 -5.23
N LEU A 517 30.47 -13.74 -5.79
CA LEU A 517 31.21 -15.01 -5.75
C LEU A 517 31.45 -15.52 -4.33
N SER A 518 31.55 -14.62 -3.34
CA SER A 518 31.83 -15.04 -1.96
C SER A 518 30.75 -15.93 -1.33
N PHE A 519 29.54 -15.95 -1.89
CA PHE A 519 28.44 -16.80 -1.46
C PHE A 519 28.44 -18.18 -2.15
N LEU A 520 29.40 -18.44 -3.03
CA LEU A 520 29.51 -19.67 -3.80
C LEU A 520 30.45 -20.69 -3.14
N ASN A 521 30.14 -21.97 -3.35
CA ASN A 521 31.04 -23.08 -3.03
C ASN A 521 32.09 -23.28 -4.14
N ALA A 522 32.86 -22.24 -4.47
CA ALA A 522 33.91 -22.25 -5.49
C ALA A 522 35.27 -21.88 -4.87
N ASN A 523 35.70 -22.63 -3.86
CA ASN A 523 36.84 -22.26 -3.01
C ASN A 523 38.14 -22.02 -3.80
N GLU A 524 38.44 -22.83 -4.81
CA GLU A 524 39.65 -22.68 -5.65
C GLU A 524 39.60 -21.41 -6.51
N TRP A 525 38.47 -21.13 -7.16
CA TRP A 525 38.30 -19.92 -7.98
C TRP A 525 38.33 -18.65 -7.12
N ILE A 526 37.69 -18.69 -5.95
CA ILE A 526 37.72 -17.59 -4.98
C ILE A 526 39.17 -17.29 -4.57
N GLN A 527 39.98 -18.31 -4.31
CA GLN A 527 41.39 -18.12 -3.96
C GLN A 527 42.18 -17.48 -5.11
N LEU A 528 42.01 -17.99 -6.34
CA LEU A 528 42.65 -17.40 -7.54
C LEU A 528 42.32 -15.92 -7.71
N CYS A 529 41.05 -15.55 -7.52
CA CYS A 529 40.61 -14.17 -7.61
C CYS A 529 41.18 -13.31 -6.48
N SER A 530 41.21 -13.82 -5.26
CA SER A 530 41.76 -13.13 -4.08
C SER A 530 43.26 -12.87 -4.20
N ASP A 531 44.01 -13.84 -4.74
CA ASP A 531 45.46 -13.71 -4.97
C ASP A 531 45.76 -12.61 -6.00
N LEU A 532 44.95 -12.51 -7.07
CA LEU A 532 45.14 -11.51 -8.12
C LEU A 532 44.63 -10.11 -7.73
N LEU A 533 43.51 -10.05 -7.00
CA LEU A 533 42.77 -8.82 -6.72
C LEU A 533 42.52 -8.67 -5.20
N PRO A 534 43.57 -8.52 -4.37
CA PRO A 534 43.41 -8.44 -2.90
C PRO A 534 42.52 -7.27 -2.45
N GLY A 535 42.47 -6.17 -3.22
CA GLY A 535 41.62 -5.02 -2.94
C GLY A 535 40.10 -5.24 -3.15
N PHE A 536 39.69 -6.42 -3.62
CA PHE A 536 38.27 -6.76 -3.82
C PHE A 536 37.66 -7.48 -2.60
N SER A 537 38.46 -7.83 -1.58
CA SER A 537 38.02 -8.43 -0.30
C SER A 537 37.09 -9.65 -0.47
N ILE A 538 37.50 -10.62 -1.30
CA ILE A 538 36.69 -11.79 -1.65
C ILE A 538 36.87 -12.88 -0.58
N THR A 539 36.13 -12.77 0.53
CA THR A 539 36.12 -13.78 1.61
C THR A 539 34.81 -14.54 1.63
N LYS A 540 34.86 -15.88 1.67
CA LYS A 540 33.69 -16.76 1.71
C LYS A 540 32.67 -16.33 2.78
N ARG A 541 31.39 -16.35 2.43
CA ARG A 541 30.27 -15.97 3.28
C ARG A 541 29.23 -17.08 3.34
N GLU A 542 28.61 -17.21 4.50
CA GLU A 542 27.41 -18.02 4.66
C GLU A 542 26.16 -17.18 4.37
N SER A 543 25.20 -17.80 3.68
CA SER A 543 23.88 -17.20 3.42
C SER A 543 22.83 -17.87 4.30
N LYS A 544 21.90 -17.07 4.84
CA LYS A 544 20.72 -17.57 5.56
C LYS A 544 19.62 -18.11 4.65
N ASP A 545 19.67 -17.76 3.36
CA ASP A 545 18.75 -18.23 2.33
C ASP A 545 19.35 -19.44 1.61
N THR A 546 18.51 -20.45 1.32
CA THR A 546 18.87 -21.60 0.48
C THR A 546 19.03 -21.12 -0.95
N VAL A 547 20.25 -20.79 -1.36
CA VAL A 547 20.50 -20.34 -2.73
C VAL A 547 20.95 -21.51 -3.59
N HIS A 548 20.17 -21.82 -4.63
CA HIS A 548 20.56 -22.81 -5.60
C HIS A 548 21.76 -22.31 -6.40
N TYR A 549 22.75 -23.17 -6.57
CA TYR A 549 23.97 -22.88 -7.32
C TYR A 549 23.70 -22.44 -8.77
N THR A 550 22.60 -22.93 -9.37
CA THR A 550 22.15 -22.56 -10.72
C THR A 550 21.87 -21.08 -10.91
N TYR A 551 21.71 -20.31 -9.83
CA TYR A 551 21.48 -18.87 -9.89
C TYR A 551 22.74 -18.03 -10.16
N TYR A 552 23.92 -18.63 -10.15
CA TYR A 552 25.20 -17.89 -10.21
C TYR A 552 26.08 -18.24 -11.40
N THR A 553 25.57 -19.01 -12.37
CA THR A 553 26.34 -19.45 -13.53
C THR A 553 26.96 -18.28 -14.29
N ASP A 554 26.21 -17.20 -14.50
CA ASP A 554 26.70 -16.01 -15.20
C ASP A 554 27.72 -15.21 -14.38
N CYS A 555 27.64 -15.25 -13.04
CA CYS A 555 28.64 -14.65 -12.16
C CYS A 555 30.01 -15.33 -12.30
N ILE A 556 30.06 -16.67 -12.26
CA ILE A 556 31.32 -17.42 -12.45
C ILE A 556 31.87 -17.16 -13.86
N LYS A 557 31.03 -17.28 -14.89
CA LYS A 557 31.44 -17.03 -16.28
C LYS A 557 32.04 -15.64 -16.45
N TRP A 558 31.33 -14.62 -15.98
CA TRP A 558 31.75 -13.23 -16.14
C TRP A 558 33.05 -12.94 -15.39
N THR A 559 33.23 -13.52 -14.19
CA THR A 559 34.47 -13.32 -13.41
C THR A 559 35.67 -14.03 -14.03
N ILE A 560 35.51 -15.22 -14.61
CA ILE A 560 36.55 -15.88 -15.43
C ILE A 560 36.93 -15.00 -16.61
N GLU A 561 35.93 -14.53 -17.37
CA GLU A 561 36.13 -13.63 -18.49
C GLU A 561 36.90 -12.36 -18.09
N TYR A 562 36.52 -11.76 -16.97
CA TYR A 562 37.16 -10.57 -16.42
C TYR A 562 38.63 -10.81 -16.07
N VAL A 563 38.95 -11.93 -15.41
CA VAL A 563 40.33 -12.32 -15.08
C VAL A 563 41.15 -12.59 -16.35
N CYS A 564 40.58 -13.32 -17.32
CA CYS A 564 41.25 -13.54 -18.61
C CYS A 564 41.53 -12.22 -19.35
N LYS A 565 40.60 -11.27 -19.32
CA LYS A 565 40.81 -9.92 -19.88
C LYS A 565 41.90 -9.14 -19.14
N ILE A 566 42.03 -9.28 -17.82
CA ILE A 566 43.16 -8.68 -17.08
C ILE A 566 44.50 -9.17 -17.63
N VAL A 567 44.64 -10.49 -17.80
CA VAL A 567 45.87 -11.08 -18.34
C VAL A 567 46.10 -10.60 -19.78
N ALA A 568 45.10 -10.74 -20.65
CA ALA A 568 45.20 -10.35 -22.06
C ALA A 568 45.51 -8.86 -22.26
N THR A 569 44.89 -7.98 -21.48
CA THR A 569 45.14 -6.53 -21.56
C THR A 569 46.50 -6.12 -21.01
N SER A 570 47.18 -6.99 -20.26
CA SER A 570 48.55 -6.73 -19.82
C SER A 570 49.56 -6.86 -20.97
N GLN A 571 49.21 -7.59 -22.04
CA GLN A 571 49.99 -7.88 -23.26
C GLN A 571 51.31 -8.63 -23.02
N PHE A 572 52.11 -8.16 -22.08
CA PHE A 572 53.41 -8.71 -21.72
C PHE A 572 53.39 -9.28 -20.30
N THR A 573 54.14 -10.36 -20.12
CA THR A 573 54.29 -11.06 -18.84
C THR A 573 54.91 -10.15 -17.78
N ASN A 574 55.96 -9.38 -18.11
CA ASN A 574 56.60 -8.47 -17.16
C ASN A 574 55.63 -7.38 -16.65
N THR A 575 54.80 -6.81 -17.54
CA THR A 575 53.75 -5.84 -17.18
C THR A 575 52.74 -6.44 -16.22
N PHE A 576 52.32 -7.69 -16.47
CA PHE A 576 51.40 -8.42 -15.60
C PHE A 576 52.02 -8.70 -14.22
N VAL A 577 53.25 -9.22 -14.19
CA VAL A 577 53.99 -9.55 -12.95
C VAL A 577 54.21 -8.28 -12.12
N HIS A 578 54.66 -7.20 -12.73
CA HIS A 578 54.89 -5.93 -12.05
C HIS A 578 53.60 -5.41 -11.40
N LYS A 579 52.50 -5.39 -12.16
CA LYS A 579 51.23 -4.79 -11.74
C LYS A 579 50.47 -5.61 -10.68
N TYR A 580 50.45 -6.93 -10.81
CA TYR A 580 49.61 -7.79 -9.97
C TYR A 580 50.38 -8.62 -8.93
N PHE A 581 51.69 -8.78 -9.10
CA PHE A 581 52.54 -9.60 -8.23
C PHE A 581 53.76 -8.87 -7.68
N GLN A 582 53.85 -7.54 -7.83
CA GLN A 582 54.93 -6.71 -7.29
C GLN A 582 56.32 -7.25 -7.67
N ASP A 583 56.51 -7.54 -8.96
CA ASP A 583 57.75 -8.08 -9.54
C ASP A 583 58.12 -9.51 -9.08
N ASN A 584 57.24 -10.22 -8.35
CA ASN A 584 57.46 -11.60 -7.95
C ASN A 584 57.09 -12.60 -9.06
N GLU A 585 58.04 -12.90 -9.94
CA GLU A 585 57.85 -13.82 -11.06
C GLU A 585 57.47 -15.24 -10.61
N THR A 586 58.07 -15.76 -9.54
CA THR A 586 57.77 -17.13 -9.06
C THR A 586 56.30 -17.28 -8.69
N LEU A 587 55.77 -16.33 -7.91
CA LEU A 587 54.35 -16.34 -7.52
C LEU A 587 53.43 -16.14 -8.74
N ALA A 588 53.79 -15.21 -9.64
CA ALA A 588 53.00 -14.95 -10.83
C ALA A 588 52.86 -16.18 -11.73
N PHE A 589 53.96 -16.90 -11.99
CA PHE A 589 53.94 -18.11 -12.81
C PHE A 589 53.28 -19.30 -12.11
N GLN A 590 53.38 -19.41 -10.78
CA GLN A 590 52.60 -20.37 -10.01
C GLN A 590 51.10 -20.09 -10.14
N TRP A 591 50.70 -18.82 -10.06
CA TRP A 591 49.32 -18.39 -10.24
C TRP A 591 48.83 -18.62 -11.67
N LEU A 592 49.62 -18.28 -12.69
CA LEU A 592 49.30 -18.53 -14.10
C LEU A 592 49.11 -20.02 -14.39
N ASN A 593 49.96 -20.89 -13.83
CA ASN A 593 49.77 -22.35 -13.94
C ASN A 593 48.42 -22.79 -13.36
N LYS A 594 48.03 -22.27 -12.19
CA LYS A 594 46.73 -22.58 -11.57
C LYS A 594 45.56 -22.04 -12.40
N LEU A 595 45.64 -20.79 -12.88
CA LEU A 595 44.63 -20.19 -13.75
C LEU A 595 44.44 -21.03 -15.02
N ILE A 596 45.53 -21.27 -15.76
CA ILE A 596 45.49 -21.97 -17.05
C ILE A 596 44.97 -23.40 -16.85
N ASN A 597 45.43 -24.11 -15.81
CA ASN A 597 44.86 -25.42 -15.44
C ASN A 597 43.36 -25.31 -15.17
N TYR A 598 42.93 -24.34 -14.35
CA TYR A 598 41.52 -24.16 -13.99
C TYR A 598 40.65 -23.97 -15.24
N ILE A 599 40.98 -23.00 -16.09
CA ILE A 599 40.18 -22.64 -17.29
C ILE A 599 40.31 -23.65 -18.45
N GLN A 600 41.27 -24.57 -18.40
CA GLN A 600 41.41 -25.71 -19.32
C GLN A 600 40.69 -26.96 -18.79
N SER A 601 40.72 -27.17 -17.47
CA SER A 601 40.13 -28.32 -16.77
C SER A 601 38.61 -28.24 -16.63
N THR A 602 37.99 -27.08 -16.91
CA THR A 602 36.53 -26.91 -16.93
C THR A 602 35.81 -27.83 -17.93
N HIS A 603 36.54 -28.69 -18.64
CA HIS A 603 36.03 -29.81 -19.42
C HIS A 603 36.00 -31.19 -18.74
N VAL A 604 36.56 -31.41 -17.54
CA VAL A 604 36.69 -32.79 -16.99
C VAL A 604 36.52 -32.86 -15.47
N GLN A 605 35.36 -33.37 -15.02
CA GLN A 605 35.14 -34.39 -13.97
C GLN A 605 33.69 -34.31 -13.43
N PRO A 606 32.85 -35.37 -13.58
CA PRO A 606 31.47 -35.42 -13.08
C PRO A 606 31.30 -35.57 -11.56
N ASN A 607 32.37 -35.78 -10.78
CA ASN A 607 32.25 -36.35 -9.43
C ASN A 607 32.77 -35.51 -8.27
N ASN A 608 33.12 -34.23 -8.45
CA ASN A 608 33.47 -33.38 -7.29
C ASN A 608 33.02 -31.92 -7.35
N PHE A 609 32.17 -31.56 -8.31
CA PHE A 609 31.35 -30.36 -8.20
C PHE A 609 29.92 -30.70 -8.55
N VAL A 610 29.00 -30.20 -7.74
CA VAL A 610 27.55 -30.33 -7.88
C VAL A 610 27.16 -30.11 -9.35
N ILE A 611 26.44 -31.10 -9.87
CA ILE A 611 25.87 -31.19 -11.22
C ILE A 611 25.49 -29.80 -11.75
N ILE A 612 26.28 -29.30 -12.70
CA ILE A 612 25.85 -28.28 -13.65
C ILE A 612 25.03 -29.06 -14.66
N ASP A 613 23.70 -28.95 -14.60
CA ASP A 613 22.79 -29.55 -15.58
C ASP A 613 23.26 -29.22 -17.00
N ASN A 614 23.88 -30.20 -17.67
CA ASN A 614 23.94 -30.49 -19.11
C ASN A 614 23.93 -29.34 -20.14
N LYS A 615 24.36 -28.13 -19.80
CA LYS A 615 24.53 -27.02 -20.74
C LYS A 615 25.78 -26.21 -20.42
N TYR A 616 26.77 -26.40 -21.30
CA TYR A 616 27.79 -25.44 -21.72
C TYR A 616 28.73 -24.87 -20.66
N TYR A 617 29.92 -25.47 -20.60
CA TYR A 617 31.14 -24.69 -20.84
C TYR A 617 32.00 -25.44 -21.87
N SER A 618 31.56 -25.44 -23.13
CA SER A 618 32.41 -25.81 -24.28
C SER A 618 33.39 -24.69 -24.66
N GLN A 619 33.46 -23.65 -23.84
CA GLN A 619 34.16 -22.42 -24.14
C GLN A 619 35.60 -22.57 -23.63
N LYS A 620 36.52 -22.82 -24.56
CA LYS A 620 37.94 -22.89 -24.26
C LYS A 620 38.49 -21.48 -24.08
N TRP A 621 38.47 -20.99 -22.85
CA TRP A 621 38.88 -19.62 -22.50
C TRP A 621 40.26 -19.23 -23.03
N THR A 622 41.20 -20.18 -23.02
CA THR A 622 42.55 -19.96 -23.56
C THR A 622 42.57 -19.74 -25.07
N GLU A 623 41.60 -20.26 -25.82
CA GLU A 623 41.50 -20.03 -27.28
C GLU A 623 40.84 -18.68 -27.60
N LEU A 624 40.16 -18.07 -26.63
CA LEU A 624 39.45 -16.79 -26.80
C LEU A 624 40.23 -15.58 -26.29
N TYR A 625 41.13 -15.81 -25.34
CA TYR A 625 41.86 -14.74 -24.66
C TYR A 625 43.34 -15.05 -24.65
N ALA A 626 44.15 -14.03 -24.95
CA ALA A 626 45.59 -14.07 -24.84
C ALA A 626 46.03 -14.20 -23.37
N VAL A 627 46.08 -15.43 -22.86
CA VAL A 627 46.39 -15.73 -21.45
C VAL A 627 47.59 -16.64 -21.27
N LEU A 628 48.13 -17.16 -22.38
CA LEU A 628 49.24 -18.11 -22.35
C LEU A 628 50.55 -17.37 -22.61
N PRO A 629 51.49 -17.31 -21.65
CA PRO A 629 52.76 -16.63 -21.88
C PRO A 629 53.66 -17.49 -22.78
N VAL A 630 54.25 -16.84 -23.78
CA VAL A 630 55.27 -17.41 -24.68
C VAL A 630 56.66 -16.88 -24.34
N GLN A 631 57.69 -17.54 -24.89
CA GLN A 631 59.10 -17.33 -24.49
C GLN A 631 59.66 -15.94 -24.83
N ASP A 632 59.05 -15.20 -25.75
CA ASP A 632 59.40 -13.80 -26.04
C ASP A 632 58.72 -12.80 -25.09
N GLY A 633 57.93 -13.30 -24.14
CA GLY A 633 57.33 -12.53 -23.06
C GLY A 633 55.90 -12.06 -23.31
N TYR A 634 55.34 -12.26 -24.51
CA TYR A 634 53.95 -11.91 -24.81
C TYR A 634 52.97 -12.94 -24.25
N PHE A 635 51.72 -12.51 -24.00
CA PHE A 635 50.59 -13.42 -23.87
C PHE A 635 49.94 -13.62 -25.24
N VAL A 636 49.58 -14.87 -25.56
CA VAL A 636 48.90 -15.25 -26.82
C VAL A 636 47.71 -16.16 -26.55
N GLU A 637 46.77 -16.23 -27.49
CA GLU A 637 45.72 -17.24 -27.47
C GLU A 637 46.32 -18.64 -27.68
N TYR A 638 45.75 -19.63 -27.02
CA TYR A 638 46.06 -21.02 -27.32
C TYR A 638 45.52 -21.38 -28.69
N SER A 639 46.40 -21.89 -29.53
CA SER A 639 46.07 -22.39 -30.86
C SER A 639 46.93 -23.61 -31.15
N ASP A 640 46.72 -24.19 -32.32
CA ASP A 640 47.54 -25.30 -32.77
C ASP A 640 49.03 -24.91 -32.95
N ASP A 641 49.31 -23.66 -33.27
CA ASP A 641 50.67 -23.21 -33.48
C ASP A 641 51.39 -22.85 -32.18
N VAL A 642 50.66 -22.73 -31.06
CA VAL A 642 51.22 -22.45 -29.74
C VAL A 642 51.34 -23.73 -28.92
N PHE A 643 52.57 -24.11 -28.58
CA PHE A 643 52.85 -25.40 -27.93
C PHE A 643 54.04 -25.34 -26.97
N ARG A 644 54.07 -26.28 -26.03
CA ARG A 644 55.21 -26.50 -25.13
C ARG A 644 56.32 -27.27 -25.82
N GLU A 645 57.54 -27.04 -25.38
CA GLU A 645 58.69 -27.84 -25.80
C GLU A 645 58.63 -29.22 -25.13
N TYR A 646 58.72 -30.30 -25.91
CA TYR A 646 59.02 -31.62 -25.37
C TYR A 646 60.54 -31.72 -25.17
N GLY A 647 60.98 -31.45 -23.94
CA GLY A 647 62.39 -31.16 -23.63
C GLY A 647 62.69 -29.67 -23.79
N ILE A 648 63.96 -29.28 -23.84
CA ILE A 648 64.39 -27.89 -24.10
C ILE A 648 64.93 -27.84 -25.53
N PHE A 649 64.34 -27.01 -26.40
CA PHE A 649 64.88 -26.86 -27.75
C PHE A 649 66.16 -26.04 -27.71
N PRO A 650 67.21 -26.41 -28.47
CA PRO A 650 68.45 -25.65 -28.53
C PRO A 650 68.25 -24.21 -29.00
N GLU A 651 68.93 -23.27 -28.33
CA GLU A 651 68.82 -21.83 -28.63
C GLU A 651 69.34 -21.49 -30.03
N ASP A 652 70.35 -22.22 -30.51
CA ASP A 652 70.86 -22.12 -31.88
C ASP A 652 69.74 -22.35 -32.91
N PHE A 653 68.88 -23.35 -32.69
CA PHE A 653 67.79 -23.66 -33.62
C PHE A 653 66.72 -22.58 -33.61
N LYS A 654 66.39 -22.03 -32.43
CA LYS A 654 65.46 -20.91 -32.32
C LYS A 654 65.99 -19.67 -33.05
N ASN A 655 67.29 -19.37 -32.87
CA ASN A 655 67.96 -18.29 -33.57
C ASN A 655 67.98 -18.49 -35.09
N TRP A 656 68.22 -19.71 -35.56
CA TRP A 656 68.20 -20.01 -37.00
C TRP A 656 66.80 -19.90 -37.60
N CYS A 657 65.76 -20.35 -36.89
CA CYS A 657 64.39 -20.12 -37.31
C CYS A 657 64.08 -18.61 -37.43
N ARG A 658 64.40 -17.83 -36.39
CA ARG A 658 64.19 -16.37 -36.40
C ARG A 658 64.86 -15.69 -37.59
N ASP A 659 66.12 -16.04 -37.86
CA ASP A 659 66.94 -15.32 -38.82
C ASP A 659 66.72 -15.79 -40.28
N TYR A 660 66.27 -17.04 -40.50
CA TYR A 660 66.29 -17.67 -41.83
C TYR A 660 64.99 -18.35 -42.27
N VAL A 661 64.05 -18.66 -41.39
CA VAL A 661 62.82 -19.38 -41.74
C VAL A 661 61.64 -18.41 -41.83
N GLU A 662 60.77 -18.62 -42.83
CA GLU A 662 59.51 -17.89 -42.92
C GLU A 662 58.54 -18.39 -41.84
N GLY A 663 58.09 -17.49 -40.95
CA GLY A 663 57.28 -17.84 -39.76
C GLY A 663 57.74 -17.18 -38.46
N GLY A 664 58.84 -16.42 -38.47
CA GLY A 664 59.28 -15.59 -37.35
C GLY A 664 60.05 -16.33 -36.26
N ASP A 665 60.29 -15.64 -35.14
CA ASP A 665 61.00 -16.21 -33.98
C ASP A 665 60.12 -17.28 -33.30
N PRO A 666 60.61 -18.53 -33.12
CA PRO A 666 59.87 -19.54 -32.38
C PRO A 666 59.47 -19.13 -30.97
N ARG A 667 60.20 -18.20 -30.34
CA ARG A 667 59.87 -17.70 -29.01
C ARG A 667 58.50 -17.01 -28.94
N ALA A 668 57.94 -16.56 -30.07
CA ALA A 668 56.61 -15.97 -30.15
C ALA A 668 55.45 -16.99 -30.08
N TYR A 669 55.73 -18.29 -30.24
CA TYR A 669 54.71 -19.35 -30.18
C TYR A 669 55.11 -20.56 -29.33
N LEU A 670 56.36 -20.62 -28.87
CA LEU A 670 56.77 -21.56 -27.84
C LEU A 670 56.33 -21.04 -26.47
N VAL A 671 55.57 -21.86 -25.75
CA VAL A 671 55.09 -21.53 -24.40
C VAL A 671 56.28 -21.37 -23.44
N ASP A 672 56.18 -20.39 -22.53
CA ASP A 672 57.19 -20.17 -21.49
C ASP A 672 57.42 -21.45 -20.67
N GLN A 673 58.68 -21.82 -20.46
CA GLN A 673 59.07 -23.08 -19.81
C GLN A 673 58.58 -23.21 -18.37
N ARG A 674 58.23 -22.09 -17.71
CA ARG A 674 57.65 -22.07 -16.37
C ARG A 674 56.18 -22.52 -16.36
N ILE A 675 55.53 -22.63 -17.51
CA ILE A 675 54.17 -23.17 -17.64
C ILE A 675 54.23 -24.70 -17.82
N THR A 676 53.75 -25.40 -16.81
CA THR A 676 53.80 -26.87 -16.68
C THR A 676 52.46 -27.57 -16.94
N VAL A 677 51.46 -26.82 -17.39
CA VAL A 677 50.09 -27.30 -17.62
C VAL A 677 50.05 -28.40 -18.68
N LYS A 678 49.68 -29.62 -18.28
CA LYS A 678 49.73 -30.82 -19.15
C LYS A 678 48.73 -30.80 -20.30
N SER A 679 47.61 -30.10 -20.16
CA SER A 679 46.59 -30.00 -21.23
C SER A 679 47.08 -29.20 -22.44
N ILE A 680 48.11 -28.37 -22.28
CA ILE A 680 48.77 -27.71 -23.41
C ILE A 680 49.67 -28.73 -24.11
N ARG A 681 49.44 -28.90 -25.41
CA ARG A 681 50.20 -29.84 -26.23
C ARG A 681 51.69 -29.51 -26.24
N SER A 682 52.52 -30.55 -26.21
CA SER A 682 53.96 -30.43 -26.43
C SER A 682 54.33 -31.00 -27.79
N LYS A 683 55.31 -30.40 -28.47
CA LYS A 683 55.88 -30.95 -29.70
C LYS A 683 57.37 -31.20 -29.52
N GLU A 684 57.93 -32.13 -30.28
CA GLU A 684 59.37 -32.41 -30.30
C GLU A 684 60.13 -31.40 -31.16
N VAL A 685 61.45 -31.32 -30.98
CA VAL A 685 62.34 -30.35 -31.65
C VAL A 685 62.29 -30.44 -33.18
N PHE A 686 61.82 -31.57 -33.72
CA PHE A 686 61.67 -31.79 -35.17
C PHE A 686 60.83 -30.71 -35.86
N VAL A 687 59.88 -30.10 -35.15
CA VAL A 687 59.06 -28.99 -35.70
C VAL A 687 59.87 -27.75 -36.07
N LEU A 688 61.04 -27.55 -35.46
CA LEU A 688 61.99 -26.50 -35.83
C LEU A 688 63.01 -27.01 -36.84
N THR A 689 63.59 -28.19 -36.59
CA THR A 689 64.67 -28.71 -37.44
C THR A 689 64.17 -29.00 -38.85
N GLN A 690 62.94 -29.50 -39.02
CA GLN A 690 62.32 -29.70 -40.33
C GLN A 690 62.18 -28.38 -41.09
N LYS A 691 61.73 -27.30 -40.44
CA LYS A 691 61.60 -25.98 -41.09
C LYS A 691 62.95 -25.44 -41.56
N ILE A 692 64.00 -25.63 -40.75
CA ILE A 692 65.37 -25.21 -41.09
C ILE A 692 65.93 -26.09 -42.21
N ASP A 693 65.75 -27.41 -42.13
CA ASP A 693 66.25 -28.36 -43.12
C ASP A 693 65.60 -28.20 -44.49
N ASN A 694 64.31 -27.83 -44.51
CA ASN A 694 63.58 -27.53 -45.74
C ASN A 694 64.21 -26.39 -46.55
N LEU A 695 64.99 -25.49 -45.92
CA LEU A 695 65.77 -24.46 -46.65
C LEU A 695 66.80 -25.08 -47.60
N PHE A 696 67.20 -26.34 -47.36
CA PHE A 696 68.15 -27.10 -48.16
C PHE A 696 67.49 -28.19 -49.02
N GLN A 697 66.15 -28.27 -49.03
CA GLN A 697 65.43 -29.29 -49.79
C GLN A 697 65.55 -29.07 -51.31
N ASN A 698 65.39 -27.82 -51.77
CA ASN A 698 65.46 -27.48 -53.20
C ASN A 698 66.90 -27.22 -53.67
N THR A 699 67.14 -27.22 -54.98
CA THR A 699 68.47 -26.97 -55.58
C THR A 699 68.92 -25.52 -55.46
N ASP A 700 67.99 -24.57 -55.31
CA ASP A 700 68.29 -23.14 -55.14
C ASP A 700 69.18 -22.84 -53.91
N CYS A 701 69.20 -23.74 -52.92
CA CYS A 701 70.05 -23.60 -51.75
C CYS A 701 71.55 -23.51 -52.10
N PHE A 702 71.99 -24.10 -53.21
CA PHE A 702 73.38 -24.05 -53.67
C PHE A 702 73.80 -22.63 -54.08
N GLU A 703 72.90 -21.85 -54.68
CA GLU A 703 73.16 -20.43 -54.97
C GLU A 703 73.12 -19.58 -53.70
N GLU A 704 72.16 -19.86 -52.80
CA GLU A 704 71.96 -19.09 -51.58
C GLU A 704 73.05 -19.28 -50.50
N VAL A 705 73.88 -20.33 -50.58
CA VAL A 705 75.04 -20.52 -49.68
C VAL A 705 76.32 -19.83 -50.15
N LYS A 706 76.36 -19.21 -51.34
CA LYS A 706 77.53 -18.46 -51.84
C LYS A 706 77.85 -17.27 -50.94
N THR A 707 79.12 -16.86 -50.90
CA THR A 707 79.58 -15.72 -50.09
C THR A 707 78.74 -14.47 -50.37
N GLY A 708 78.16 -13.90 -49.31
CA GLY A 708 77.30 -12.72 -49.37
C GLY A 708 75.81 -12.99 -49.63
N LYS A 709 75.39 -14.25 -49.80
CA LYS A 709 73.98 -14.66 -49.98
C LYS A 709 73.32 -15.09 -48.66
N ARG A 710 71.98 -15.26 -48.67
CA ARG A 710 71.16 -15.39 -47.46
C ARG A 710 71.60 -16.56 -46.58
N LEU A 711 71.80 -17.75 -47.16
CA LEU A 711 72.08 -18.98 -46.40
C LEU A 711 73.56 -19.20 -46.08
N HIS A 712 74.48 -18.36 -46.58
CA HIS A 712 75.92 -18.53 -46.38
C HIS A 712 76.32 -18.63 -44.90
N ARG A 713 75.84 -17.69 -44.08
CA ARG A 713 76.11 -17.68 -42.64
C ARG A 713 75.45 -18.86 -41.93
N LEU A 714 74.20 -19.19 -42.30
CA LEU A 714 73.49 -20.34 -41.72
C LEU A 714 74.23 -21.65 -41.99
N TYR A 715 74.70 -21.86 -43.22
CA TYR A 715 75.50 -23.03 -43.58
C TYR A 715 76.70 -23.19 -42.64
N HIS A 716 77.49 -22.13 -42.39
CA HIS A 716 78.68 -22.23 -41.53
C HIS A 716 78.32 -22.54 -40.06
N LEU A 717 77.23 -21.96 -39.56
CA LEU A 717 76.72 -22.22 -38.21
C LEU A 717 76.24 -23.66 -38.08
N MET A 718 75.40 -24.12 -39.01
CA MET A 718 74.91 -25.50 -39.06
C MET A 718 76.05 -26.49 -39.24
N ASN A 719 77.00 -26.22 -40.14
CA ASN A 719 78.12 -27.10 -40.42
C ASN A 719 79.04 -27.27 -39.20
N ARG A 720 79.27 -26.20 -38.43
CA ARG A 720 80.01 -26.25 -37.17
C ARG A 720 79.25 -27.05 -36.10
N TRP A 721 77.94 -26.85 -36.00
CA TRP A 721 77.09 -27.59 -35.08
C TRP A 721 77.05 -29.09 -35.45
N PHE A 722 76.95 -29.41 -36.74
CA PHE A 722 76.92 -30.77 -37.28
C PHE A 722 78.22 -31.53 -36.96
N GLU A 723 79.39 -30.91 -37.08
CA GLU A 723 80.68 -31.52 -36.67
C GLU A 723 80.73 -31.88 -35.18
N LYS A 724 80.05 -31.11 -34.32
CA LYS A 724 80.01 -31.36 -32.88
C LYS A 724 78.97 -32.41 -32.48
N ASN A 725 78.00 -32.72 -33.35
CA ASN A 725 76.84 -33.56 -33.03
C ASN A 725 76.64 -34.66 -34.09
N LYS A 726 77.73 -35.29 -34.55
CA LYS A 726 77.74 -36.20 -35.71
C LYS A 726 76.75 -37.35 -35.63
N ASP A 727 76.51 -37.85 -34.43
CA ASP A 727 75.65 -39.01 -34.19
C ASP A 727 74.15 -38.70 -34.34
N VAL A 728 73.74 -37.45 -34.12
CA VAL A 728 72.33 -37.03 -34.12
C VAL A 728 72.00 -36.01 -35.22
N ALA A 729 73.00 -35.33 -35.78
CA ALA A 729 72.77 -34.29 -36.76
C ALA A 729 72.10 -34.78 -38.07
N PRO A 730 72.41 -35.98 -38.62
CA PRO A 730 71.73 -36.48 -39.82
C PRO A 730 70.22 -36.74 -39.62
N SER A 731 69.78 -37.05 -38.40
CA SER A 731 68.34 -37.28 -38.14
C SER A 731 67.55 -35.99 -38.00
N TYR A 732 68.19 -34.90 -37.52
CA TYR A 732 67.57 -33.58 -37.41
C TYR A 732 67.56 -32.81 -38.73
N PHE A 733 68.60 -32.96 -39.55
CA PHE A 733 68.77 -32.20 -40.80
C PHE A 733 69.15 -33.12 -41.99
N PRO A 734 68.25 -34.02 -42.42
CA PRO A 734 68.54 -34.99 -43.48
C PRO A 734 68.86 -34.36 -44.84
N PHE A 735 68.19 -33.29 -45.28
CA PHE A 735 68.47 -32.60 -46.54
C PHE A 735 69.81 -31.87 -46.50
N PHE A 736 70.11 -31.19 -45.39
CA PHE A 736 71.42 -30.58 -45.19
C PHE A 736 72.52 -31.63 -45.16
N ALA A 737 72.30 -32.77 -44.49
CA ALA A 737 73.26 -33.86 -44.38
C ALA A 737 73.61 -34.46 -45.74
N SER A 738 72.61 -34.76 -46.58
CA SER A 738 72.84 -35.35 -47.91
C SER A 738 73.58 -34.41 -48.85
N LYS A 739 73.33 -33.10 -48.77
CA LYS A 739 73.98 -32.08 -49.61
C LYS A 739 75.22 -31.46 -48.97
N ARG A 740 75.60 -31.87 -47.76
CA ARG A 740 76.59 -31.17 -46.92
C ARG A 740 77.95 -31.00 -47.59
N ALA A 741 78.46 -32.06 -48.23
CA ALA A 741 79.75 -32.03 -48.91
C ALA A 741 79.74 -31.03 -50.08
N SER A 742 78.67 -31.04 -50.87
CA SER A 742 78.46 -30.17 -52.03
C SER A 742 78.28 -28.71 -51.64
N LEU A 743 77.47 -28.44 -50.60
CA LEU A 743 77.30 -27.10 -50.02
C LEU A 743 78.63 -26.56 -49.48
N SER A 744 79.49 -27.42 -48.94
CA SER A 744 80.82 -27.04 -48.43
C SER A 744 81.74 -26.52 -49.54
N LEU A 745 81.79 -27.21 -50.68
CA LEU A 745 82.58 -26.78 -51.83
C LEU A 745 82.19 -25.38 -52.30
N ILE A 746 80.90 -25.04 -52.26
CA ILE A 746 80.39 -23.75 -52.72
C ILE A 746 80.59 -22.67 -51.64
N ALA A 747 80.31 -22.98 -50.38
CA ALA A 747 80.36 -22.01 -49.28
C ALA A 747 81.79 -21.59 -48.88
N PHE A 748 82.84 -22.33 -49.24
CA PHE A 748 84.24 -21.93 -49.01
C PHE A 748 84.83 -21.05 -50.14
N GLY A 749 84.06 -20.75 -51.19
CA GLY A 749 84.42 -19.82 -52.25
C GLY A 749 85.02 -20.46 -53.51
N PRO A 750 85.07 -19.73 -54.64
CA PRO A 750 85.36 -20.28 -55.97
C PRO A 750 86.76 -20.88 -56.09
N GLU A 751 87.76 -20.34 -55.40
CA GLU A 751 89.14 -20.85 -55.47
C GLU A 751 89.32 -22.23 -54.83
N MET A 752 88.69 -22.46 -53.67
CA MET A 752 88.72 -23.77 -53.00
C MET A 752 87.88 -24.78 -53.80
N SER A 753 86.70 -24.35 -54.26
CA SER A 753 85.82 -25.16 -55.10
C SER A 753 86.55 -25.65 -56.36
N ASP A 754 87.19 -24.74 -57.09
CA ASP A 754 87.89 -25.03 -58.36
C ASP A 754 89.08 -25.99 -58.14
N ARG A 755 89.83 -25.83 -57.04
CA ARG A 755 90.93 -26.75 -56.68
C ARG A 755 90.44 -28.16 -56.34
N CYS A 756 89.41 -28.28 -55.52
CA CYS A 756 88.85 -29.57 -55.14
C CYS A 756 88.13 -30.26 -56.32
N LEU A 757 87.36 -29.52 -57.13
CA LEU A 757 86.63 -30.04 -58.28
C LEU A 757 87.56 -30.51 -59.40
N LYS A 758 88.60 -29.73 -59.73
CA LYS A 758 89.63 -30.14 -60.71
C LYS A 758 90.26 -31.47 -60.33
N LEU A 759 90.56 -31.69 -59.04
CA LEU A 759 91.20 -32.92 -58.56
C LEU A 759 90.26 -34.13 -58.52
N LEU A 760 89.01 -33.93 -58.12
CA LEU A 760 88.03 -35.00 -57.95
C LEU A 760 87.37 -35.44 -59.26
N PHE A 761 87.12 -34.50 -60.19
CA PHE A 761 86.30 -34.76 -61.39
C PHE A 761 86.89 -34.25 -62.73
N GLY A 762 88.07 -33.62 -62.73
CA GLY A 762 88.71 -33.09 -63.94
C GLY A 762 88.12 -31.75 -64.41
N ASN A 763 88.06 -31.51 -65.73
CA ASN A 763 87.66 -30.23 -66.36
C ASN A 763 86.13 -29.92 -66.32
N LYS A 764 85.39 -30.37 -65.31
CA LYS A 764 83.95 -30.06 -65.18
C LYS A 764 83.74 -28.72 -64.47
N SER A 765 82.77 -27.93 -64.92
CA SER A 765 82.49 -26.59 -64.39
C SER A 765 81.43 -26.61 -63.28
N LEU A 766 81.35 -25.50 -62.53
CA LEU A 766 80.43 -25.26 -61.40
C LEU A 766 78.93 -25.40 -61.74
N GLN A 767 78.56 -25.64 -63.00
CA GLN A 767 77.17 -25.74 -63.48
C GLN A 767 76.63 -27.18 -63.59
N ASP A 768 77.45 -28.23 -63.42
CA ASP A 768 77.02 -29.64 -63.50
C ASP A 768 76.61 -30.20 -62.12
N TYR A 769 75.44 -29.82 -61.63
CA TYR A 769 74.93 -30.19 -60.29
C TYR A 769 74.79 -31.71 -60.05
N GLU A 770 74.60 -32.53 -61.08
CA GLU A 770 74.53 -34.01 -60.97
C GLU A 770 75.87 -34.66 -60.54
N ALA A 771 77.02 -34.01 -60.78
CA ALA A 771 78.30 -34.52 -60.32
C ALA A 771 78.48 -34.37 -58.79
N PHE A 772 77.81 -33.40 -58.18
CA PHE A 772 77.95 -33.07 -56.76
C PHE A 772 77.23 -34.07 -55.84
N GLU A 773 76.16 -34.73 -56.28
CA GLU A 773 75.45 -35.73 -55.45
C GLU A 773 76.25 -37.05 -55.29
N SER A 774 77.32 -37.25 -56.08
CA SER A 774 78.17 -38.45 -56.05
C SER A 774 79.39 -38.39 -55.12
N ILE A 775 79.60 -37.26 -54.42
CA ILE A 775 80.76 -37.05 -53.54
C ILE A 775 80.55 -37.76 -52.20
N SER A 776 81.27 -38.85 -51.96
CA SER A 776 81.26 -39.60 -50.69
C SER A 776 82.24 -39.09 -49.62
N LEU A 777 82.87 -37.92 -49.85
CA LEU A 777 83.90 -37.36 -48.99
C LEU A 777 83.31 -36.45 -47.90
N SER A 778 83.89 -36.51 -46.70
CA SER A 778 83.58 -35.60 -45.60
C SER A 778 84.13 -34.19 -45.84
N VAL A 779 83.55 -33.20 -45.16
CA VAL A 779 84.02 -31.80 -45.19
C VAL A 779 85.49 -31.67 -44.78
N GLN A 780 85.93 -32.51 -43.85
CA GLN A 780 87.32 -32.56 -43.39
C GLN A 780 88.27 -33.07 -44.48
N GLN A 781 87.89 -34.14 -45.19
CA GLN A 781 88.65 -34.65 -46.32
C GLN A 781 88.71 -33.65 -47.48
N LEU A 782 87.65 -32.87 -47.71
CA LEU A 782 87.67 -31.80 -48.72
C LEU A 782 88.62 -30.66 -48.34
N LYS A 783 88.75 -30.32 -47.04
CA LYS A 783 89.73 -29.35 -46.56
C LYS A 783 91.16 -29.86 -46.67
N GLU A 784 91.38 -31.12 -46.30
CA GLU A 784 92.69 -31.79 -46.46
C GLU A 784 93.10 -31.83 -47.94
N ILE A 785 92.15 -32.12 -48.84
CA ILE A 785 92.38 -32.05 -50.29
C ILE A 785 92.77 -30.62 -50.72
N ASP A 786 92.05 -29.58 -50.28
CA ASP A 786 92.43 -28.20 -50.62
C ASP A 786 93.82 -27.82 -50.08
N GLU A 787 94.17 -28.23 -48.86
CA GLU A 787 95.52 -28.00 -48.30
C GLU A 787 96.60 -28.76 -49.06
N ILE A 788 96.37 -30.02 -49.42
CA ILE A 788 97.28 -30.82 -50.24
C ILE A 788 97.47 -30.15 -51.61
N VAL A 789 96.40 -29.70 -52.25
CA VAL A 789 96.46 -29.01 -53.55
C VAL A 789 97.18 -27.67 -53.44
N LYS A 790 96.96 -26.90 -52.36
CA LYS A 790 97.69 -25.64 -52.08
C LYS A 790 99.18 -25.86 -51.88
N ASN A 791 99.57 -26.91 -51.16
CA ASN A 791 100.97 -27.16 -50.78
C ASN A 791 101.79 -27.84 -51.90
N ILE A 792 101.20 -28.77 -52.65
CA ILE A 792 101.91 -29.60 -53.65
C ILE A 792 101.72 -29.07 -55.08
N GLY A 793 100.59 -28.40 -55.35
CA GLY A 793 100.21 -27.92 -56.68
C GLY A 793 99.52 -28.99 -57.54
N TYR A 794 98.42 -28.61 -58.20
CA TYR A 794 97.52 -29.52 -58.94
C TYR A 794 98.24 -30.44 -59.94
N ASN A 795 99.11 -29.88 -60.80
CA ASN A 795 99.79 -30.64 -61.86
C ASN A 795 100.71 -31.75 -61.31
N LYS A 796 101.28 -31.54 -60.12
CA LYS A 796 102.22 -32.48 -59.50
C LYS A 796 101.49 -33.63 -58.80
N ILE A 797 100.31 -33.36 -58.23
CA ILE A 797 99.42 -34.39 -57.69
C ILE A 797 98.88 -35.27 -58.83
N LEU A 798 98.54 -34.69 -59.99
CA LEU A 798 98.06 -35.46 -61.15
C LEU A 798 99.13 -36.43 -61.68
N GLN A 799 100.40 -36.01 -61.68
CA GLN A 799 101.53 -36.88 -62.03
C GLN A 799 101.68 -38.05 -61.05
N LEU A 800 101.53 -37.82 -59.74
CA LEU A 800 101.57 -38.86 -58.72
C LEU A 800 100.38 -39.84 -58.84
N LYS A 801 99.18 -39.33 -59.14
CA LYS A 801 97.97 -40.14 -59.33
C LYS A 801 98.02 -41.02 -60.59
N ASN A 802 98.76 -40.63 -61.62
CA ASN A 802 98.98 -41.45 -62.81
C ASN A 802 100.09 -42.49 -62.61
N HIS A 803 100.81 -42.44 -61.47
CA HIS A 803 101.93 -43.33 -61.16
C HIS A 803 101.56 -44.44 -60.15
N TYR A 804 100.45 -44.28 -59.43
CA TYR A 804 99.78 -45.26 -58.57
C TYR A 804 98.47 -45.69 -59.24
#